data_AF-A0A7C4EXM5-F1
#
_entry.id   AF-A0A7C4EXM5-F1
#
_cell.length_a   1.000
_cell.length_b   1.000
_cell.length_c   1.000
_cell.angle_alpha   90.00
_cell.angle_beta   90.00
_cell.angle_gamma   90.00
#
_symmetry.space_group_name_H-M   'P 1'
#
loop_
_entity.id
_entity.type
_entity.pdbx_description
1 polymer ?
#
loop_
_entity_poly.entity_id
_entity_poly.type
_entity_poly.pdbx_seq_one_letter_code
_entity_poly.pdbx_strand_id
1 'polypeptide(L)'
;MRLFRNFILGLFFGLYIFTLPGTISSYRDSGDLISAAYTLGVAHPPGYPVMTLLGKIFILLVPVGNIAWRLNLLSAISAGLALYFFGAFLERFLSGGFSRKTPITFFSIVGIFFLGSSLCFWRLAQVSEMYALNSLFVSALLFLLFSSPPQQAQRGFLLATFIFGIGLGNHPMLLFFLPVLLGYFWRQKNYSARFIFLSLVFLFLGTSVYLWLPLRSYHNPVIDWGHPTTLERFWRLVTRADYGGLKLHPEESHFNFTVSVIVQQIILYIKSTITYLGLPGALLGLLGIVFLPIGLVVSWLISGPLFVLLSNLPVKNPTTLPILEPHLIMSLLFLIIGLIFVLEKFYLKQKVLVLVVMIFIAGYIFYSGFSQANNRQNFSAYDYGNNILHTVRLNGIIFDPDDPTAFITRYFQTVGKKRPDIKLVVFFRTRWGYEYLTRIYPELFTGAPVFSSSQQFLEHLFKKVSRQFPIYAELASKFGDRLSLPEGLLVRLAAEDKNDRGHYFTDLLDFYVIRFPPQSTDFFTRHILNYYAFSSNNSGVAAMDRKDFSLARKSYLLARIFQPDLVAAVSNLGTLFYHQQELTKAIKYYQLAVAFAPDEPKNVYNLGLAWRASGEIEKARDCFSKITSEKIYYPPAANELGLIYFSQKDYLAAIKIFSELTTRYPDYSDAWYNLALVYQSAGDKEKASHCFVVYQRLLNKRY
;
A
#
# COMPACT_ATOMS: atom_id res chain seq x y z
N MET A 1 3.84 -7.44 -41.76
CA MET A 1 4.36 -6.70 -40.60
C MET A 1 3.37 -5.72 -39.98
N ARG A 2 2.80 -4.75 -40.72
CA ARG A 2 1.76 -3.85 -40.16
C ARG A 2 0.52 -4.57 -39.63
N LEU A 3 0.01 -5.58 -40.36
CA LEU A 3 -1.07 -6.45 -39.89
C LEU A 3 -0.71 -7.17 -38.57
N PHE A 4 0.52 -7.69 -38.48
CA PHE A 4 1.01 -8.35 -37.28
C PHE A 4 1.13 -7.38 -36.09
N ARG A 5 1.56 -6.13 -36.32
CA ARG A 5 1.55 -5.08 -35.29
C ARG A 5 0.14 -4.85 -34.75
N ASN A 6 -0.85 -4.71 -35.63
CA ASN A 6 -2.24 -4.52 -35.23
C ASN A 6 -2.78 -5.73 -34.48
N PHE A 7 -2.39 -6.94 -34.87
CA PHE A 7 -2.68 -8.16 -34.13
C PHE A 7 -2.10 -8.13 -32.71
N ILE A 8 -0.82 -7.77 -32.55
CA ILE A 8 -0.17 -7.66 -31.22
C ILE A 8 -0.85 -6.60 -30.34
N LEU A 9 -1.24 -5.45 -30.91
CA LEU A 9 -2.01 -4.44 -30.19
C LEU A 9 -3.38 -4.98 -29.74
N GLY A 10 -4.10 -5.67 -30.65
CA GLY A 10 -5.37 -6.33 -30.33
C GLY A 10 -5.22 -7.42 -29.27
N LEU A 11 -4.12 -8.17 -29.30
CA LEU A 11 -3.78 -9.18 -28.31
C LEU A 11 -3.61 -8.57 -26.91
N PHE A 12 -2.76 -7.54 -26.75
CA PHE A 12 -2.58 -6.89 -25.45
C PHE A 12 -3.87 -6.25 -24.94
N PHE A 13 -4.63 -5.59 -25.82
CA PHE A 13 -5.92 -5.04 -25.45
C PHE A 13 -6.89 -6.12 -24.96
N GLY A 14 -7.00 -7.24 -25.69
CA GLY A 14 -7.81 -8.39 -25.27
C GLY A 14 -7.32 -9.01 -23.96
N LEU A 15 -6.00 -9.09 -23.75
CA LEU A 15 -5.41 -9.59 -22.52
C LEU A 15 -5.69 -8.70 -21.32
N TYR A 16 -5.60 -7.37 -21.46
CA TYR A 16 -5.95 -6.43 -20.38
C TYR A 16 -7.41 -6.55 -19.97
N ILE A 17 -8.32 -6.73 -20.93
CA ILE A 17 -9.74 -6.98 -20.64
C ILE A 17 -9.93 -8.36 -20.00
N PHE A 18 -9.22 -9.38 -20.47
CA PHE A 18 -9.32 -10.74 -19.94
C PHE A 18 -8.85 -10.84 -18.49
N THR A 19 -7.77 -10.15 -18.13
CA THR A 19 -7.22 -10.15 -16.77
C THR A 19 -7.91 -9.16 -15.83
N LEU A 20 -8.73 -8.26 -16.37
CA LEU A 20 -9.41 -7.18 -15.66
C LEU A 20 -10.23 -7.69 -14.46
N PRO A 21 -10.15 -7.06 -13.27
CA PRO A 21 -11.04 -7.39 -12.18
C PRO A 21 -12.51 -7.13 -12.55
N GLY A 22 -13.38 -8.09 -12.21
CA GLY A 22 -14.82 -8.02 -12.49
C GLY A 22 -15.57 -6.93 -11.72
N THR A 23 -14.89 -6.19 -10.83
CA THR A 23 -15.46 -5.25 -9.87
C THR A 23 -14.39 -4.25 -9.42
N ILE A 24 -14.64 -3.51 -8.33
CA ILE A 24 -13.65 -2.62 -7.71
C ILE A 24 -12.35 -3.39 -7.42
N SER A 25 -11.23 -2.80 -7.83
CA SER A 25 -9.89 -3.32 -7.53
C SER A 25 -9.51 -2.98 -6.09
N SER A 26 -8.71 -3.85 -5.46
CA SER A 26 -8.03 -3.54 -4.18
C SER A 26 -6.98 -2.43 -4.30
N TYR A 27 -6.62 -2.06 -5.53
CA TYR A 27 -5.54 -1.12 -5.80
C TYR A 27 -5.85 0.29 -5.30
N ARG A 28 -5.08 0.70 -4.29
CA ARG A 28 -4.86 2.08 -3.82
C ARG A 28 -6.12 2.96 -3.82
N ASP A 29 -6.25 3.88 -4.77
CA ASP A 29 -7.22 4.97 -4.76
C ASP A 29 -8.43 4.71 -5.65
N SER A 30 -8.55 3.48 -6.18
CA SER A 30 -9.61 3.08 -7.12
C SER A 30 -11.01 3.45 -6.62
N GLY A 31 -11.30 3.22 -5.33
CA GLY A 31 -12.61 3.52 -4.76
C GLY A 31 -12.95 5.02 -4.73
N ASP A 32 -11.96 5.89 -4.47
CA ASP A 32 -12.14 7.35 -4.47
C ASP A 32 -12.39 7.85 -5.89
N LEU A 33 -11.54 7.45 -6.85
CA LEU A 33 -11.63 7.88 -8.25
C LEU A 33 -12.93 7.40 -8.90
N ILE A 34 -13.36 6.16 -8.64
CA ILE A 34 -14.65 5.65 -9.13
C ILE A 34 -15.81 6.46 -8.55
N SER A 35 -15.77 6.73 -7.24
CA SER A 35 -16.85 7.46 -6.58
C SER A 35 -16.91 8.93 -7.02
N ALA A 36 -15.76 9.57 -7.20
CA ALA A 36 -15.63 10.91 -7.74
C ALA A 36 -16.16 10.98 -9.19
N ALA A 37 -15.72 10.08 -10.07
CA ALA A 37 -16.23 9.98 -11.44
C ALA A 37 -17.75 9.75 -11.49
N TYR A 38 -18.28 8.84 -10.66
CA TYR A 38 -19.72 8.56 -10.61
C TYR A 38 -20.55 9.77 -10.19
N THR A 39 -20.08 10.54 -9.20
CA THR A 39 -20.77 11.70 -8.62
C THR A 39 -20.36 13.04 -9.22
N LEU A 40 -19.43 13.06 -10.17
CA LEU A 40 -18.71 14.26 -10.60
C LEU A 40 -18.08 15.00 -9.39
N GLY A 41 -17.58 14.31 -8.38
CA GLY A 41 -16.97 14.93 -7.19
C GLY A 41 -15.50 15.31 -7.38
N VAL A 42 -14.95 16.17 -6.52
CA VAL A 42 -13.52 16.51 -6.52
C VAL A 42 -12.76 15.44 -5.76
N ALA A 43 -11.98 14.61 -6.47
CA ALA A 43 -11.17 13.53 -5.90
C ALA A 43 -9.99 14.04 -5.04
N HIS A 44 -9.30 13.14 -4.34
CA HIS A 44 -8.13 13.47 -3.54
C HIS A 44 -7.06 14.27 -4.33
N PRO A 45 -6.20 15.06 -3.63
CA PRO A 45 -5.25 15.95 -4.30
C PRO A 45 -4.36 15.23 -5.33
N PRO A 46 -4.22 15.76 -6.56
CA PRO A 46 -4.53 17.12 -7.00
C PRO A 46 -5.92 17.31 -7.65
N GLY A 47 -6.88 16.40 -7.41
CA GLY A 47 -8.28 16.54 -7.83
C GLY A 47 -8.66 15.85 -9.14
N TYR A 48 -7.69 15.48 -9.97
CA TYR A 48 -7.86 14.66 -11.18
C TYR A 48 -9.06 15.02 -12.08
N PRO A 49 -9.23 16.30 -12.49
CA PRO A 49 -10.42 16.74 -13.23
C PRO A 49 -10.64 15.97 -14.54
N VAL A 50 -9.57 15.64 -15.28
CA VAL A 50 -9.69 14.89 -16.55
C VAL A 50 -10.19 13.47 -16.31
N MET A 51 -9.59 12.75 -15.35
CA MET A 51 -9.99 11.38 -15.02
C MET A 51 -11.45 11.33 -14.56
N THR A 52 -11.87 12.31 -13.75
CA THR A 52 -13.23 12.40 -13.23
C THR A 52 -14.26 12.67 -14.32
N LEU A 53 -14.02 13.67 -15.17
CA LEU A 53 -14.91 14.04 -16.28
C LEU A 53 -15.00 12.93 -17.32
N LEU A 54 -13.84 12.39 -17.75
CA LEU A 54 -13.80 11.31 -18.73
C LEU A 54 -14.43 10.03 -18.16
N GLY A 55 -14.18 9.73 -16.89
CA GLY A 55 -14.82 8.62 -16.18
C GLY A 55 -16.34 8.73 -16.15
N LYS A 56 -16.90 9.93 -15.87
CA LYS A 56 -18.34 10.14 -15.92
C LYS A 56 -18.91 9.90 -17.32
N ILE A 57 -18.27 10.46 -18.35
CA ILE A 57 -18.68 10.26 -19.74
C ILE A 57 -18.66 8.76 -20.07
N PHE A 58 -17.59 8.07 -19.71
CA PHE A 58 -17.43 6.65 -19.99
C PHE A 58 -18.48 5.79 -19.28
N ILE A 59 -18.79 6.09 -18.01
CA ILE A 59 -19.85 5.44 -17.25
C ILE A 59 -21.21 5.54 -17.97
N LEU A 60 -21.51 6.70 -18.56
CA LEU A 60 -22.76 6.95 -19.26
C LEU A 60 -22.81 6.27 -20.63
N LEU A 61 -21.68 6.21 -21.34
CA LEU A 61 -21.60 5.65 -22.70
C LEU A 61 -21.52 4.12 -22.73
N VAL A 62 -20.94 3.48 -21.72
CA VAL A 62 -20.81 2.01 -21.67
C VAL A 62 -21.94 1.42 -20.82
N PRO A 63 -22.95 0.75 -21.41
CA PRO A 63 -24.12 0.28 -20.68
C PRO A 63 -23.93 -1.07 -19.97
N VAL A 64 -22.79 -1.74 -20.18
CA VAL A 64 -22.52 -3.10 -19.66
C VAL A 64 -21.60 -3.10 -18.44
N GLY A 65 -21.70 -4.14 -17.62
CA GLY A 65 -20.91 -4.29 -16.40
C GLY A 65 -21.29 -3.30 -15.29
N ASN A 66 -20.72 -3.51 -14.10
CA ASN A 66 -20.87 -2.58 -12.98
C ASN A 66 -19.97 -1.34 -13.17
N ILE A 67 -20.23 -0.29 -12.39
CA ILE A 67 -19.54 1.01 -12.52
C ILE A 67 -18.02 0.89 -12.36
N ALA A 68 -17.55 0.06 -11.43
CA ALA A 68 -16.12 -0.12 -11.21
C ALA A 68 -15.45 -0.82 -12.40
N TRP A 69 -16.07 -1.87 -12.92
CA TRP A 69 -15.61 -2.56 -14.11
C TRP A 69 -15.52 -1.63 -15.33
N ARG A 70 -16.49 -0.73 -15.51
CA ARG A 70 -16.47 0.27 -16.60
C ARG A 70 -15.24 1.18 -16.50
N LEU A 71 -14.86 1.64 -15.30
CA LEU A 71 -13.68 2.48 -15.16
C LEU A 71 -12.36 1.70 -15.23
N ASN A 72 -12.33 0.44 -14.79
CA ASN A 72 -11.19 -0.42 -15.07
C ASN A 72 -11.01 -0.61 -16.59
N LEU A 73 -12.12 -0.77 -17.33
CA LEU A 73 -12.10 -0.85 -18.79
C LEU A 73 -11.59 0.45 -19.44
N LEU A 74 -11.93 1.62 -18.90
CA LEU A 74 -11.38 2.90 -19.35
C LEU A 74 -9.83 2.90 -19.25
N SER A 75 -9.28 2.37 -18.17
CA SER A 75 -7.82 2.21 -18.03
C SER A 75 -7.24 1.23 -19.05
N ALA A 76 -7.91 0.11 -19.31
CA ALA A 76 -7.46 -0.88 -20.31
C ALA A 76 -7.47 -0.30 -21.74
N ILE A 77 -8.50 0.47 -22.08
CA ILE A 77 -8.58 1.20 -23.36
C ILE A 77 -7.46 2.25 -23.43
N SER A 78 -7.26 3.01 -22.37
CA SER A 78 -6.20 4.02 -22.30
C SER A 78 -4.82 3.39 -22.50
N ALA A 79 -4.56 2.25 -21.87
CA ALA A 79 -3.33 1.48 -22.04
C ALA A 79 -3.17 0.94 -23.47
N GLY A 80 -4.23 0.38 -24.07
CA GLY A 80 -4.21 -0.07 -25.46
C GLY A 80 -3.90 1.06 -26.46
N LEU A 81 -4.51 2.23 -26.26
CA LEU A 81 -4.22 3.43 -27.05
C LEU A 81 -2.80 3.94 -26.80
N ALA A 82 -2.31 3.88 -25.56
CA ALA A 82 -0.94 4.24 -25.22
C ALA A 82 0.07 3.37 -25.96
N LEU A 83 -0.17 2.05 -26.05
CA LEU A 83 0.65 1.12 -26.85
C LEU A 83 0.59 1.45 -28.36
N TYR A 84 -0.59 1.80 -28.87
CA TYR A 84 -0.75 2.20 -30.27
C TYR A 84 0.10 3.43 -30.60
N PHE A 85 -0.04 4.51 -29.82
CA PHE A 85 0.72 5.74 -30.04
C PHE A 85 2.22 5.53 -29.79
N PHE A 86 2.59 4.73 -28.80
CA PHE A 86 3.99 4.39 -28.53
C PHE A 86 4.62 3.65 -29.71
N GLY A 87 3.94 2.64 -30.25
CA GLY A 87 4.39 1.91 -31.44
C GLY A 87 4.51 2.80 -32.67
N ALA A 88 3.53 3.68 -32.90
CA ALA A 88 3.56 4.65 -34.01
C ALA A 88 4.69 5.66 -33.86
N PHE A 89 4.94 6.15 -32.64
CA PHE A 89 6.09 6.97 -32.30
C PHE A 89 7.40 6.25 -32.62
N LEU A 90 7.58 5.01 -32.16
CA LEU A 90 8.81 4.25 -32.39
C LEU A 90 9.12 4.09 -33.89
N GLU A 91 8.11 3.82 -34.72
CA GLU A 91 8.34 3.72 -36.18
C GLU A 91 8.90 5.01 -36.76
N ARG A 92 8.33 6.16 -36.38
CA ARG A 92 8.77 7.47 -36.88
C ARG A 92 10.11 7.89 -36.33
N PHE A 93 10.31 7.68 -35.02
CA PHE A 93 11.55 7.98 -34.33
C PHE A 93 12.74 7.22 -34.94
N LEU A 94 12.58 5.92 -35.19
CA LEU A 94 13.62 5.08 -35.80
C LEU A 94 13.82 5.41 -37.30
N SER A 95 12.76 5.78 -38.03
CA SER A 95 12.86 6.16 -39.45
C SER A 95 13.64 7.45 -39.69
N GLY A 96 13.61 8.39 -38.73
CA GLY A 96 14.19 9.73 -38.89
C GLY A 96 15.71 9.81 -38.72
N GLY A 97 16.37 8.73 -38.26
CA GLY A 97 17.80 8.76 -37.92
C GLY A 97 18.71 7.73 -38.58
N PHE A 98 18.18 6.70 -39.27
CA PHE A 98 18.97 5.48 -39.53
C PHE A 98 18.67 4.75 -40.85
N SER A 99 19.48 3.72 -41.12
CA SER A 99 19.59 2.96 -42.37
C SER A 99 18.26 2.35 -42.84
N ARG A 100 17.90 2.56 -44.12
CA ARG A 100 16.69 1.99 -44.76
C ARG A 100 16.62 0.44 -44.75
N LYS A 101 17.64 -0.26 -44.26
CA LYS A 101 17.76 -1.73 -44.26
C LYS A 101 17.18 -2.40 -43.00
N THR A 102 16.92 -1.69 -41.91
CA THR A 102 16.37 -2.29 -40.69
C THR A 102 14.83 -2.45 -40.76
N PRO A 103 14.26 -3.55 -40.24
CA PRO A 103 12.83 -3.77 -40.23
C PRO A 103 12.17 -2.92 -39.13
N ILE A 104 11.98 -1.62 -39.36
CA ILE A 104 11.51 -0.66 -38.34
C ILE A 104 10.19 -1.08 -37.67
N THR A 105 9.21 -1.58 -38.43
CA THR A 105 7.95 -2.08 -37.85
C THR A 105 8.17 -3.25 -36.90
N PHE A 106 9.18 -4.09 -37.13
CA PHE A 106 9.51 -5.18 -36.19
C PHE A 106 9.99 -4.62 -34.84
N PHE A 107 10.87 -3.63 -34.83
CA PHE A 107 11.32 -2.98 -33.59
C PHE A 107 10.21 -2.22 -32.87
N SER A 108 9.27 -1.64 -33.61
CA SER A 108 8.05 -1.07 -33.03
C SER A 108 7.19 -2.13 -32.33
N ILE A 109 6.97 -3.30 -32.95
CA ILE A 109 6.25 -4.43 -32.34
C ILE A 109 6.93 -4.89 -31.05
N VAL A 110 8.26 -4.92 -31.05
CA VAL A 110 9.05 -5.33 -29.89
C VAL A 110 8.91 -4.31 -28.78
N GLY A 111 8.98 -3.01 -29.07
CA GLY A 111 8.72 -1.96 -28.08
C GLY A 111 7.31 -2.06 -27.48
N ILE A 112 6.29 -2.29 -28.31
CA ILE A 112 4.92 -2.55 -27.86
C ILE A 112 4.89 -3.76 -26.92
N PHE A 113 5.56 -4.85 -27.30
CA PHE A 113 5.57 -6.08 -26.50
C PHE A 113 6.26 -5.89 -25.15
N PHE A 114 7.41 -5.21 -25.12
CA PHE A 114 8.14 -4.91 -23.88
C PHE A 114 7.33 -4.03 -22.93
N LEU A 115 6.73 -2.95 -23.44
CA LEU A 115 5.89 -2.07 -22.63
C LEU A 115 4.63 -2.81 -22.18
N GLY A 116 3.96 -3.47 -23.12
CA GLY A 116 2.67 -4.11 -22.88
C GLY A 116 2.75 -5.32 -21.94
N SER A 117 3.86 -6.05 -21.95
CA SER A 117 4.10 -7.19 -21.06
C SER A 117 4.63 -6.79 -19.69
N SER A 118 5.14 -5.57 -19.53
CA SER A 118 5.73 -5.15 -18.26
C SER A 118 4.71 -5.17 -17.14
N LEU A 119 5.06 -5.78 -16.01
CA LEU A 119 4.17 -5.92 -14.86
C LEU A 119 3.61 -4.57 -14.37
N CYS A 120 4.45 -3.53 -14.33
CA CYS A 120 4.05 -2.18 -13.95
C CYS A 120 2.94 -1.65 -14.88
N PHE A 121 3.16 -1.69 -16.20
CA PHE A 121 2.18 -1.19 -17.18
C PHE A 121 0.89 -2.03 -17.18
N TRP A 122 1.01 -3.35 -17.11
CA TRP A 122 -0.14 -4.26 -17.12
C TRP A 122 -1.01 -4.10 -15.86
N ARG A 123 -0.43 -3.92 -14.67
CA ARG A 123 -1.22 -3.65 -13.45
C ARG A 123 -2.01 -2.35 -13.58
N LEU A 124 -1.35 -1.27 -14.03
CA LEU A 124 -2.00 0.04 -14.21
C LEU A 124 -3.08 0.03 -15.30
N ALA A 125 -2.95 -0.83 -16.31
CA ALA A 125 -3.98 -1.03 -17.34
C ALA A 125 -5.29 -1.63 -16.80
N GLN A 126 -5.32 -2.19 -15.58
CA GLN A 126 -6.47 -2.94 -15.07
C GLN A 126 -7.21 -2.25 -13.92
N VAL A 127 -6.70 -1.13 -13.42
CA VAL A 127 -7.19 -0.47 -12.21
C VAL A 127 -7.73 0.90 -12.56
N SER A 128 -8.77 1.35 -11.83
CA SER A 128 -9.43 2.64 -12.04
C SER A 128 -8.60 3.80 -11.49
N GLU A 129 -7.40 3.96 -12.05
CA GLU A 129 -6.41 4.96 -11.70
C GLU A 129 -6.05 5.82 -12.91
N MET A 130 -5.58 7.03 -12.66
CA MET A 130 -5.19 8.01 -13.67
C MET A 130 -3.91 7.67 -14.44
N TYR A 131 -3.16 6.64 -14.03
CA TYR A 131 -1.82 6.33 -14.56
C TYR A 131 -1.83 5.74 -15.97
N ALA A 132 -2.77 4.86 -16.32
CA ALA A 132 -2.89 4.34 -17.69
C ALA A 132 -3.23 5.46 -18.69
N LEU A 133 -4.11 6.37 -18.29
CA LEU A 133 -4.43 7.58 -19.05
C LEU A 133 -3.23 8.53 -19.12
N ASN A 134 -2.41 8.62 -18.07
CA ASN A 134 -1.17 9.39 -18.10
C ASN A 134 -0.17 8.81 -19.11
N SER A 135 -0.03 7.48 -19.19
CA SER A 135 0.79 6.82 -20.21
C SER A 135 0.28 7.10 -21.63
N LEU A 136 -1.04 7.17 -21.83
CA LEU A 136 -1.62 7.60 -23.10
C LEU A 136 -1.19 9.02 -23.46
N PHE A 137 -1.26 9.97 -22.53
CA PHE A 137 -0.78 11.34 -22.77
C PHE A 137 0.70 11.37 -23.16
N VAL A 138 1.57 10.67 -22.44
CA VAL A 138 3.01 10.61 -22.76
C VAL A 138 3.24 10.03 -24.17
N SER A 139 2.61 8.89 -24.49
CA SER A 139 2.77 8.25 -25.80
C SER A 139 2.22 9.10 -26.94
N ALA A 140 1.07 9.75 -26.74
CA ALA A 140 0.46 10.63 -27.74
C ALA A 140 1.32 11.88 -27.98
N LEU A 141 1.89 12.48 -26.93
CA LEU A 141 2.80 13.62 -27.04
C LEU A 141 4.09 13.25 -27.78
N LEU A 142 4.70 12.10 -27.46
CA LEU A 142 5.84 11.57 -28.21
C LEU A 142 5.48 11.38 -29.69
N PHE A 143 4.34 10.78 -29.98
CA PHE A 143 3.87 10.59 -31.35
C PHE A 143 3.72 11.93 -32.07
N LEU A 144 3.02 12.91 -31.50
CA LEU A 144 2.76 14.20 -32.15
C LEU A 144 4.05 14.98 -32.43
N LEU A 145 4.96 15.03 -31.46
CA LEU A 145 6.22 15.77 -31.62
C LEU A 145 7.11 15.12 -32.70
N PHE A 146 7.24 13.79 -32.70
CA PHE A 146 8.21 13.11 -33.58
C PHE A 146 7.63 12.58 -34.89
N SER A 147 6.30 12.65 -35.09
CA SER A 147 5.64 12.15 -36.31
C SER A 147 5.11 13.25 -37.23
N SER A 148 5.09 14.51 -36.78
CA SER A 148 4.64 15.64 -37.59
C SER A 148 5.60 15.90 -38.76
N PRO A 149 5.13 15.94 -40.02
CA PRO A 149 5.95 16.36 -41.16
C PRO A 149 6.53 17.76 -40.92
N PRO A 150 7.71 18.10 -41.48
CA PRO A 150 8.32 19.41 -41.31
C PRO A 150 7.38 20.59 -41.62
N GLN A 151 6.53 20.46 -42.64
CA GLN A 151 5.54 21.49 -43.03
C GLN A 151 4.41 21.68 -41.99
N GLN A 152 4.16 20.68 -41.15
CA GLN A 152 3.10 20.69 -40.14
C GLN A 152 3.64 20.73 -38.71
N ALA A 153 4.96 20.83 -38.53
CA ALA A 153 5.63 20.70 -37.25
C ALA A 153 5.14 21.73 -36.22
N GLN A 154 4.87 22.98 -36.64
CA GLN A 154 4.29 24.00 -35.75
C GLN A 154 2.85 23.66 -35.33
N ARG A 155 2.01 23.17 -36.25
CA ARG A 155 0.63 22.76 -35.91
C ARG A 155 0.62 21.57 -34.96
N GLY A 156 1.46 20.58 -35.23
CA GLY A 156 1.67 19.43 -34.34
C GLY A 156 2.15 19.85 -32.96
N PHE A 157 3.04 20.85 -32.88
CA PHE A 157 3.49 21.42 -31.61
C PHE A 157 2.37 22.14 -30.84
N LEU A 158 1.55 22.96 -31.50
CA LEU A 158 0.40 23.62 -30.87
C LEU A 158 -0.59 22.60 -30.30
N LEU A 159 -0.87 21.53 -31.06
CA LEU A 159 -1.71 20.43 -30.57
C LEU A 159 -1.06 19.72 -29.38
N ALA A 160 0.26 19.50 -29.42
CA ALA A 160 1.00 18.90 -28.32
C ALA A 160 0.97 19.78 -27.06
N THR A 161 1.07 21.11 -27.15
CA THR A 161 0.99 21.98 -25.96
C THR A 161 -0.42 21.99 -25.36
N PHE A 162 -1.47 21.93 -26.18
CA PHE A 162 -2.85 21.78 -25.70
C PHE A 162 -3.09 20.42 -25.01
N ILE A 163 -2.66 19.32 -25.62
CA ILE A 163 -2.77 17.97 -25.03
C ILE A 163 -1.93 17.85 -23.77
N PHE A 164 -0.76 18.48 -23.72
CA PHE A 164 0.06 18.57 -22.52
C PHE A 164 -0.69 19.31 -21.40
N GLY A 165 -1.34 20.44 -21.71
CA GLY A 165 -2.18 21.18 -20.75
C GLY A 165 -3.34 20.35 -20.20
N ILE A 166 -4.07 19.62 -21.05
CA ILE A 166 -5.12 18.69 -20.62
C ILE A 166 -4.51 17.59 -19.73
N GLY A 167 -3.42 16.98 -20.18
CA GLY A 167 -2.75 15.89 -19.47
C GLY A 167 -2.23 16.29 -18.09
N LEU A 168 -1.87 17.57 -17.88
CA LEU A 168 -1.57 18.09 -16.54
C LEU A 168 -2.78 18.01 -15.62
N GLY A 169 -4.01 18.22 -16.13
CA GLY A 169 -5.26 17.99 -15.41
C GLY A 169 -5.59 16.51 -15.19
N ASN A 170 -4.87 15.58 -15.81
CA ASN A 170 -4.94 14.16 -15.47
C ASN A 170 -3.91 13.79 -14.40
N HIS A 171 -2.65 14.20 -14.53
CA HIS A 171 -1.64 13.95 -13.50
C HIS A 171 -0.45 14.93 -13.60
N PRO A 172 -0.02 15.60 -12.50
CA PRO A 172 1.09 16.55 -12.53
C PRO A 172 2.46 15.99 -12.92
N MET A 173 2.68 14.68 -12.76
CA MET A 173 3.91 14.02 -13.27
C MET A 173 4.15 14.27 -14.76
N LEU A 174 3.14 14.63 -15.54
CA LEU A 174 3.36 15.01 -16.92
C LEU A 174 4.33 16.20 -17.06
N LEU A 175 4.53 17.02 -16.02
CA LEU A 175 5.60 18.04 -15.97
C LEU A 175 7.00 17.45 -16.22
N PHE A 176 7.24 16.20 -15.88
CA PHE A 176 8.50 15.52 -16.17
C PHE A 176 8.72 15.27 -17.67
N PHE A 177 7.71 15.49 -18.51
CA PHE A 177 7.82 15.47 -19.97
C PHE A 177 8.28 16.82 -20.55
N LEU A 178 8.27 17.90 -19.75
CA LEU A 178 8.61 19.26 -20.21
C LEU A 178 9.97 19.34 -20.92
N PRO A 179 11.05 18.64 -20.49
CA PRO A 179 12.32 18.66 -21.22
C PRO A 179 12.22 18.12 -22.66
N VAL A 180 11.32 17.16 -22.94
CA VAL A 180 11.06 16.69 -24.31
C VAL A 180 10.43 17.79 -25.14
N LEU A 181 9.42 18.47 -24.58
CA LEU A 181 8.66 19.52 -25.25
C LEU A 181 9.55 20.73 -25.55
N LEU A 182 10.36 21.17 -24.58
CA LEU A 182 11.33 22.26 -24.74
C LEU A 182 12.46 21.89 -25.70
N GLY A 183 12.99 20.66 -25.61
CA GLY A 183 14.03 20.18 -26.52
C GLY A 183 13.54 20.10 -27.97
N TYR A 184 12.27 19.76 -28.19
CA TYR A 184 11.65 19.80 -29.51
C TYR A 184 11.44 21.24 -30.00
N PHE A 185 10.91 22.12 -29.13
CA PHE A 185 10.75 23.53 -29.44
C PHE A 185 12.09 24.15 -29.89
N TRP A 186 13.17 23.91 -29.14
CA TRP A 186 14.52 24.39 -29.44
C TRP A 186 15.04 23.96 -30.83
N ARG A 187 14.56 22.84 -31.36
CA ARG A 187 14.98 22.31 -32.67
C ARG A 187 14.28 22.97 -33.85
N GLN A 188 13.13 23.61 -33.65
CA GLN A 188 12.34 24.20 -34.74
C GLN A 188 13.06 25.39 -35.39
N LYS A 189 14.05 26.01 -34.73
CA LYS A 189 14.92 27.12 -35.19
C LYS A 189 14.21 28.39 -35.72
N ASN A 190 12.90 28.36 -35.96
CA ASN A 190 12.12 29.44 -36.55
C ASN A 190 11.00 29.86 -35.58
N TYR A 191 11.30 30.86 -34.75
CA TYR A 191 10.42 31.34 -33.68
C TYR A 191 9.77 32.67 -34.07
N SER A 192 8.52 32.63 -34.53
CA SER A 192 7.72 33.85 -34.63
C SER A 192 7.07 34.16 -33.28
N ALA A 193 6.96 35.43 -32.91
CA ALA A 193 6.23 35.85 -31.70
C ALA A 193 4.78 35.31 -31.70
N ARG A 194 4.15 35.24 -32.89
CA ARG A 194 2.84 34.62 -33.09
C ARG A 194 2.81 33.15 -32.67
N PHE A 195 3.82 32.37 -33.05
CA PHE A 195 3.88 30.94 -32.71
C PHE A 195 4.06 30.72 -31.20
N ILE A 196 4.91 31.53 -30.54
CA ILE A 196 5.08 31.49 -29.08
C ILE A 196 3.77 31.84 -28.38
N PHE A 197 3.13 32.94 -28.78
CA PHE A 197 1.84 33.36 -28.25
C PHE A 197 0.76 32.28 -28.41
N LEU A 198 0.62 31.71 -29.61
CA LEU A 198 -0.33 30.61 -29.85
C LEU A 198 -0.01 29.37 -29.00
N SER A 199 1.27 29.05 -28.78
CA SER A 199 1.67 27.93 -27.94
C SER A 199 1.23 28.13 -26.48
N LEU A 200 1.34 29.36 -25.96
CA LEU A 200 0.86 29.74 -24.62
C LEU A 200 -0.67 29.72 -24.54
N VAL A 201 -1.38 30.19 -25.58
CA VAL A 201 -2.85 30.13 -25.65
C VAL A 201 -3.32 28.67 -25.64
N PHE A 202 -2.73 27.79 -26.46
CA PHE A 202 -3.08 26.38 -26.50
C PHE A 202 -2.77 25.69 -25.16
N LEU A 203 -1.65 26.02 -24.52
CA LEU A 203 -1.35 25.53 -23.18
C LEU A 203 -2.41 25.97 -22.16
N PHE A 204 -2.79 27.26 -22.15
CA PHE A 204 -3.82 27.81 -21.28
C PHE A 204 -5.20 27.18 -21.52
N LEU A 205 -5.58 27.00 -22.79
CA LEU A 205 -6.82 26.29 -23.15
C LEU A 205 -6.79 24.85 -22.64
N GLY A 206 -5.65 24.17 -22.73
CA GLY A 206 -5.51 22.81 -22.20
C GLY A 206 -5.63 22.77 -20.67
N THR A 207 -4.96 23.68 -19.97
CA THR A 207 -4.99 23.74 -18.50
C THR A 207 -6.30 24.29 -17.94
N SER A 208 -7.16 24.89 -18.78
CA SER A 208 -8.50 25.37 -18.37
C SER A 208 -9.39 24.29 -17.76
N VAL A 209 -9.09 23.00 -18.00
CA VAL A 209 -9.78 21.87 -17.36
C VAL A 209 -9.73 21.93 -15.82
N TYR A 210 -8.70 22.58 -15.25
CA TYR A 210 -8.61 22.80 -13.80
C TYR A 210 -9.71 23.71 -13.26
N LEU A 211 -10.31 24.59 -14.08
CA LEU A 211 -11.42 25.46 -13.67
C LEU A 211 -12.65 24.67 -13.24
N TRP A 212 -12.77 23.40 -13.65
CA TRP A 212 -13.83 22.51 -13.20
C TRP A 212 -13.79 22.27 -11.68
N LEU A 213 -12.61 22.26 -11.04
CA LEU A 213 -12.46 21.99 -9.60
C LEU A 213 -13.20 23.03 -8.72
N PRO A 214 -12.90 24.34 -8.80
CA PRO A 214 -13.61 25.35 -8.01
C PRO A 214 -15.09 25.43 -8.39
N LEU A 215 -15.41 25.34 -9.69
CA LEU A 215 -16.80 25.37 -10.17
C LEU A 215 -17.61 24.23 -9.57
N ARG A 216 -17.08 23.01 -9.59
CA ARG A 216 -17.79 21.85 -9.06
C ARG A 216 -17.90 21.91 -7.54
N SER A 217 -16.84 22.29 -6.84
CA SER A 217 -16.82 22.42 -5.38
C SER A 217 -17.87 23.44 -4.89
N TYR A 218 -18.11 24.53 -5.63
CA TYR A 218 -19.14 25.53 -5.31
C TYR A 218 -20.57 24.93 -5.22
N HIS A 219 -20.83 23.83 -5.93
CA HIS A 219 -22.11 23.12 -5.90
C HIS A 219 -22.18 22.02 -4.82
N ASN A 220 -21.26 22.00 -3.85
CA ASN A 220 -21.23 21.05 -2.72
C ASN A 220 -21.41 19.58 -3.16
N PRO A 221 -20.48 19.04 -3.98
CA PRO A 221 -20.57 17.65 -4.42
C PRO A 221 -20.44 16.68 -3.24
N VAL A 222 -20.94 15.45 -3.41
CA VAL A 222 -20.85 14.38 -2.40
C VAL A 222 -19.39 14.12 -1.98
N ILE A 223 -18.46 14.20 -2.94
CA ILE A 223 -17.03 14.09 -2.71
C ILE A 223 -16.40 15.42 -3.09
N ASP A 224 -15.72 16.06 -2.14
CA ASP A 224 -15.27 17.45 -2.25
C ASP A 224 -13.96 17.67 -1.49
N TRP A 225 -12.91 16.99 -1.95
CA TRP A 225 -11.60 17.05 -1.31
C TRP A 225 -11.01 18.46 -1.33
N GLY A 226 -10.57 18.94 -0.15
CA GLY A 226 -9.94 20.25 0.02
C GLY A 226 -10.86 21.47 -0.19
N HIS A 227 -12.12 21.27 -0.60
CA HIS A 227 -13.09 22.34 -0.84
C HIS A 227 -12.51 23.54 -1.64
N PRO A 228 -12.03 23.33 -2.88
CA PRO A 228 -11.24 24.31 -3.64
C PRO A 228 -12.03 25.51 -4.18
N THR A 229 -13.00 26.06 -3.44
CA THR A 229 -13.84 27.19 -3.88
C THR A 229 -13.12 28.55 -3.88
N THR A 230 -12.03 28.67 -3.12
CA THR A 230 -11.19 29.88 -3.06
C THR A 230 -9.86 29.63 -3.77
N LEU A 231 -9.19 30.69 -4.27
CA LEU A 231 -7.88 30.57 -4.93
C LEU A 231 -6.83 29.86 -4.04
N GLU A 232 -6.82 30.15 -2.74
CA GLU A 232 -5.90 29.50 -1.79
C GLU A 232 -6.15 27.99 -1.73
N ARG A 233 -7.38 27.57 -1.41
CA ARG A 233 -7.76 26.14 -1.33
C ARG A 233 -7.56 25.42 -2.66
N PHE A 234 -7.88 26.06 -3.78
CA PHE A 234 -7.59 25.54 -5.12
C PHE A 234 -6.11 25.29 -5.33
N TRP A 235 -5.26 26.28 -5.02
CA TRP A 235 -3.81 26.13 -5.16
C TRP A 235 -3.26 25.04 -4.24
N ARG A 236 -3.71 24.98 -2.99
CA ARG A 236 -3.33 23.92 -2.03
C ARG A 236 -3.70 22.52 -2.55
N LEU A 237 -4.89 22.36 -3.12
CA LEU A 237 -5.35 21.11 -3.72
C LEU A 237 -4.44 20.70 -4.89
N VAL A 238 -4.28 21.57 -5.90
CA VAL A 238 -3.52 21.27 -7.12
C VAL A 238 -2.04 21.01 -6.83
N THR A 239 -1.45 21.73 -5.88
CA THR A 239 -0.04 21.56 -5.47
C THR A 239 0.18 20.46 -4.44
N ARG A 240 -0.89 19.82 -3.95
CA ARG A 240 -0.84 18.80 -2.89
C ARG A 240 -0.15 19.34 -1.62
N ALA A 241 -0.40 20.61 -1.28
CA ALA A 241 0.27 21.28 -0.15
C ALA A 241 0.04 20.55 1.18
N ASP A 242 -1.16 20.02 1.40
CA ASP A 242 -1.53 19.29 2.62
C ASP A 242 -0.86 17.90 2.74
N TYR A 243 -0.31 17.38 1.64
CA TYR A 243 0.39 16.08 1.58
C TYR A 243 1.92 16.23 1.53
N GLY A 244 2.45 17.44 1.75
CA GLY A 244 3.88 17.70 1.74
C GLY A 244 4.50 17.96 0.36
N GLY A 245 3.68 18.30 -0.64
CA GLY A 245 4.12 18.74 -1.97
C GLY A 245 4.85 17.64 -2.75
N LEU A 246 6.19 17.69 -2.78
CA LEU A 246 7.04 16.69 -3.43
C LEU A 246 7.14 15.37 -2.64
N LYS A 247 6.74 15.36 -1.36
CA LYS A 247 6.71 14.14 -0.55
C LYS A 247 5.60 13.21 -1.03
N LEU A 248 5.91 11.92 -1.16
CA LEU A 248 4.90 10.91 -1.43
C LEU A 248 4.17 10.46 -0.17
N HIS A 249 4.82 10.57 1.00
CA HIS A 249 4.21 10.30 2.30
C HIS A 249 4.66 11.34 3.35
N PRO A 250 3.77 12.18 3.90
CA PRO A 250 4.16 13.29 4.79
C PRO A 250 4.91 12.85 6.04
N GLU A 251 4.48 11.72 6.62
CA GLU A 251 4.95 11.19 7.91
C GLU A 251 6.18 10.28 7.76
N GLU A 252 6.47 9.76 6.56
CA GLU A 252 7.55 8.78 6.35
C GLU A 252 8.72 9.34 5.50
N SER A 253 8.48 10.37 4.68
CA SER A 253 9.52 11.03 3.88
C SER A 253 10.23 12.12 4.69
N HIS A 254 11.15 11.72 5.59
CA HIS A 254 12.09 12.64 6.26
C HIS A 254 13.33 12.85 5.39
N PHE A 255 13.44 14.00 4.69
CA PHE A 255 14.59 14.33 3.81
C PHE A 255 15.94 14.05 4.49
N ASN A 256 16.50 12.88 4.20
CA ASN A 256 17.73 12.37 4.79
C ASN A 256 18.61 11.81 3.68
N PHE A 257 19.46 12.67 3.15
CA PHE A 257 20.31 12.36 1.99
C PHE A 257 21.72 11.90 2.41
N THR A 258 21.83 11.05 3.44
CA THR A 258 23.11 10.39 3.70
C THR A 258 23.54 9.55 2.49
N VAL A 259 24.85 9.34 2.32
CA VAL A 259 25.40 8.50 1.26
C VAL A 259 24.75 7.11 1.25
N SER A 260 24.52 6.53 2.43
CA SER A 260 23.85 5.22 2.57
C SER A 260 22.42 5.24 2.02
N VAL A 261 21.62 6.26 2.34
CA VAL A 261 20.25 6.39 1.82
C VAL A 261 20.26 6.60 0.31
N ILE A 262 21.13 7.47 -0.21
CA ILE A 262 21.27 7.69 -1.66
C ILE A 262 21.58 6.37 -2.38
N VAL A 263 22.56 5.61 -1.89
CA VAL A 263 22.92 4.29 -2.44
C VAL A 263 21.73 3.33 -2.38
N GLN A 264 21.00 3.28 -1.27
CA GLN A 264 19.82 2.41 -1.13
C GLN A 264 18.70 2.78 -2.11
N GLN A 265 18.43 4.07 -2.34
CA GLN A 265 17.43 4.53 -3.30
C GLN A 265 17.83 4.22 -4.75
N ILE A 266 19.12 4.37 -5.09
CA ILE A 266 19.65 3.98 -6.41
C ILE A 266 19.48 2.47 -6.60
N ILE A 267 19.83 1.66 -5.58
CA ILE A 267 19.62 0.21 -5.61
C ILE A 267 18.14 -0.13 -5.76
N LEU A 268 17.23 0.56 -5.07
CA LEU A 268 15.79 0.38 -5.21
C LEU A 268 15.32 0.63 -6.64
N TYR A 269 15.76 1.73 -7.25
CA TYR A 269 15.43 2.05 -8.65
C TYR A 269 15.98 0.99 -9.62
N ILE A 270 17.22 0.54 -9.45
CA ILE A 270 17.83 -0.51 -10.27
C ILE A 270 17.06 -1.83 -10.13
N LYS A 271 16.75 -2.26 -8.89
CA LYS A 271 15.95 -3.46 -8.61
C LYS A 271 14.57 -3.38 -9.24
N SER A 272 13.91 -2.23 -9.16
CA SER A 272 12.60 -1.99 -9.78
C SER A 272 12.70 -2.12 -11.30
N THR A 273 13.71 -1.50 -11.92
CA THR A 273 13.93 -1.57 -13.36
C THR A 273 14.20 -3.01 -13.83
N ILE A 274 15.03 -3.76 -13.10
CA ILE A 274 15.29 -5.19 -13.38
C ILE A 274 14.01 -6.02 -13.22
N THR A 275 13.17 -5.73 -12.22
CA THR A 275 11.89 -6.42 -12.02
C THR A 275 10.96 -6.24 -13.23
N TYR A 276 10.95 -5.04 -13.82
CA TYR A 276 10.02 -4.70 -14.90
C TYR A 276 10.53 -4.99 -16.32
N LEU A 277 11.85 -5.07 -16.54
CA LEU A 277 12.47 -5.31 -17.86
C LEU A 277 13.37 -6.56 -17.93
N GLY A 278 13.58 -7.26 -16.82
CA GLY A 278 14.66 -8.23 -16.68
C GLY A 278 16.05 -7.56 -16.65
N LEU A 279 17.06 -8.28 -16.16
CA LEU A 279 18.43 -7.76 -16.08
C LEU A 279 18.99 -7.34 -17.45
N PRO A 280 18.89 -8.17 -18.52
CA PRO A 280 19.39 -7.76 -19.84
C PRO A 280 18.63 -6.56 -20.41
N GLY A 281 17.31 -6.49 -20.20
CA GLY A 281 16.50 -5.38 -20.68
C GLY A 281 16.85 -4.07 -19.97
N ALA A 282 17.07 -4.11 -18.65
CA ALA A 282 17.52 -2.96 -17.88
C ALA A 282 18.88 -2.43 -18.37
N LEU A 283 19.86 -3.31 -18.59
CA LEU A 283 21.19 -2.94 -19.06
C LEU A 283 21.17 -2.32 -20.47
N LEU A 284 20.45 -2.95 -21.40
CA LEU A 284 20.30 -2.44 -22.76
C LEU A 284 19.54 -1.10 -22.80
N GLY A 285 18.52 -0.94 -21.94
CA GLY A 285 17.80 0.31 -21.76
C GLY A 285 18.71 1.44 -21.32
N LEU A 286 19.48 1.23 -20.25
CA LEU A 286 20.44 2.22 -19.73
C LEU A 286 21.53 2.57 -20.76
N LEU A 287 22.07 1.55 -21.45
CA LEU A 287 23.03 1.76 -22.53
C LEU A 287 22.43 2.57 -23.68
N GLY A 288 21.15 2.38 -23.99
CA GLY A 288 20.49 3.10 -25.07
C GLY A 288 20.17 4.54 -24.75
N ILE A 289 19.84 4.83 -23.50
CA ILE A 289 19.45 6.18 -23.07
C ILE A 289 20.51 7.22 -23.40
N VAL A 290 21.80 6.92 -23.24
CA VAL A 290 22.88 7.89 -23.50
C VAL A 290 22.97 8.33 -24.97
N PHE A 291 22.33 7.60 -25.90
CA PHE A 291 22.29 7.93 -27.32
C PHE A 291 20.99 8.65 -27.74
N LEU A 292 20.05 8.85 -26.82
CA LEU A 292 18.79 9.52 -27.12
C LEU A 292 18.94 11.06 -27.10
N PRO A 293 18.04 11.80 -27.76
CA PRO A 293 17.92 13.25 -27.60
C PRO A 293 17.91 13.69 -26.13
N ILE A 294 18.64 14.76 -25.81
CA ILE A 294 18.81 15.26 -24.43
C ILE A 294 17.49 15.45 -23.68
N GLY A 295 16.42 15.90 -24.36
CA GLY A 295 15.10 16.04 -23.75
C GLY A 295 14.53 14.71 -23.23
N LEU A 296 14.74 13.60 -23.93
CA LEU A 296 14.32 12.26 -23.47
C LEU A 296 15.19 11.78 -22.30
N VAL A 297 16.51 12.04 -22.35
CA VAL A 297 17.45 11.67 -21.29
C VAL A 297 17.15 12.39 -19.98
N VAL A 298 16.95 13.70 -20.05
CA VAL A 298 16.60 14.51 -18.87
C VAL A 298 15.23 14.09 -18.34
N SER A 299 14.24 13.87 -19.21
CA SER A 299 12.91 13.41 -18.77
C SER A 299 12.95 12.05 -18.08
N TRP A 300 13.77 11.12 -18.57
CA TRP A 300 14.03 9.85 -17.90
C TRP A 300 14.69 10.02 -16.54
N LEU A 301 15.72 10.87 -16.44
CA LEU A 301 16.45 11.13 -15.21
C LEU A 301 15.51 11.66 -14.13
N ILE A 302 14.71 12.68 -14.47
CA ILE A 302 13.80 13.34 -13.53
C ILE A 302 12.60 12.47 -13.16
N SER A 303 12.10 11.62 -14.06
CA SER A 303 10.96 10.74 -13.79
C SER A 303 11.33 9.39 -13.19
N GLY A 304 12.62 9.07 -13.12
CA GLY A 304 13.15 7.79 -12.65
C GLY A 304 14.06 7.99 -11.45
N PRO A 305 15.38 7.85 -11.61
CA PRO A 305 16.32 7.80 -10.49
C PRO A 305 16.29 9.06 -9.62
N LEU A 306 16.15 10.26 -10.21
CA LEU A 306 16.05 11.49 -9.43
C LEU A 306 14.73 11.55 -8.66
N PHE A 307 13.61 11.11 -9.24
CA PHE A 307 12.34 11.04 -8.53
C PHE A 307 12.40 10.07 -7.35
N VAL A 308 12.98 8.88 -7.53
CA VAL A 308 13.15 7.91 -6.43
C VAL A 308 13.95 8.54 -5.29
N LEU A 309 15.07 9.19 -5.61
CA LEU A 309 15.89 9.92 -4.63
C LEU A 309 15.10 11.01 -3.89
N LEU A 310 14.39 11.86 -4.63
CA LEU A 310 13.63 12.98 -4.07
C LEU A 310 12.41 12.52 -3.26
N SER A 311 11.80 11.39 -3.61
CA SER A 311 10.69 10.79 -2.85
C SER A 311 11.12 10.39 -1.44
N ASN A 312 12.39 9.98 -1.32
CA ASN A 312 13.07 9.63 -0.09
C ASN A 312 12.22 8.72 0.83
N LEU A 313 11.58 7.72 0.23
CA LEU A 313 10.76 6.74 0.93
C LEU A 313 11.63 5.71 1.67
N PRO A 314 11.22 5.22 2.85
CA PRO A 314 11.97 4.21 3.59
C PRO A 314 12.07 2.89 2.81
N VAL A 315 13.25 2.58 2.26
CA VAL A 315 13.46 1.44 1.35
C VAL A 315 13.10 0.08 1.96
N LYS A 316 13.17 -0.04 3.30
CA LYS A 316 12.80 -1.28 4.02
C LYS A 316 11.30 -1.41 4.30
N ASN A 317 10.51 -0.35 4.14
CA ASN A 317 9.07 -0.39 4.38
C ASN A 317 8.37 -1.16 3.24
N PRO A 318 7.56 -2.20 3.54
CA PRO A 318 6.79 -2.93 2.51
C PRO A 318 5.86 -2.06 1.65
N THR A 319 5.43 -0.89 2.14
CA THR A 319 4.55 0.06 1.41
C THR A 319 5.30 0.85 0.33
N THR A 320 6.63 0.94 0.39
CA THR A 320 7.44 1.82 -0.47
C THR A 320 7.31 1.50 -1.95
N LEU A 321 7.45 0.21 -2.32
CA LEU A 321 7.38 -0.18 -3.73
C LEU A 321 5.97 0.01 -4.34
N PRO A 322 4.87 -0.41 -3.68
CA PRO A 322 3.51 -0.09 -4.14
C PRO A 322 3.23 1.40 -4.37
N ILE A 323 3.76 2.28 -3.51
CA ILE A 323 3.61 3.74 -3.66
C ILE A 323 4.44 4.25 -4.86
N LEU A 324 5.64 3.71 -5.05
CA LEU A 324 6.57 4.16 -6.09
C LEU A 324 6.23 3.64 -7.49
N GLU A 325 5.77 2.39 -7.60
CA GLU A 325 5.48 1.68 -8.85
C GLU A 325 4.79 2.54 -9.94
N PRO A 326 3.64 3.19 -9.67
CA PRO A 326 2.94 3.96 -10.69
C PRO A 326 3.73 5.17 -11.21
N HIS A 327 4.69 5.68 -10.44
CA HIS A 327 5.51 6.83 -10.83
C HIS A 327 6.68 6.43 -11.75
N LEU A 328 7.06 5.15 -11.77
CA LEU A 328 8.15 4.65 -12.59
C LEU A 328 7.76 4.40 -14.05
N ILE A 329 6.46 4.43 -14.38
CA ILE A 329 5.97 4.06 -15.71
C ILE A 329 6.52 4.94 -16.84
N MET A 330 6.69 6.24 -16.58
CA MET A 330 7.25 7.15 -17.58
C MET A 330 8.75 6.91 -17.77
N SER A 331 9.48 6.63 -16.69
CA SER A 331 10.89 6.25 -16.76
C SER A 331 11.08 4.95 -17.54
N LEU A 332 10.23 3.95 -17.27
CA LEU A 332 10.20 2.67 -17.98
C LEU A 332 9.98 2.85 -19.48
N LEU A 333 9.05 3.72 -19.87
CA LEU A 333 8.80 4.03 -21.28
C LEU A 333 10.06 4.56 -21.97
N PHE A 334 10.79 5.50 -21.36
CA PHE A 334 12.05 6.01 -21.92
C PHE A 334 13.17 4.96 -21.96
N LEU A 335 13.27 4.09 -20.96
CA LEU A 335 14.21 2.96 -20.98
C LEU A 335 13.93 1.99 -22.13
N ILE A 336 12.66 1.71 -22.41
CA ILE A 336 12.28 0.86 -23.54
C ILE A 336 12.67 1.52 -24.86
N ILE A 337 12.53 2.85 -25.00
CA ILE A 337 13.03 3.56 -26.20
C ILE A 337 14.53 3.35 -26.36
N GLY A 338 15.32 3.48 -25.28
CA GLY A 338 16.76 3.22 -25.29
C GLY A 338 17.08 1.77 -25.66
N LEU A 339 16.39 0.80 -25.06
CA LEU A 339 16.57 -0.62 -25.37
C LEU A 339 16.32 -0.91 -26.85
N ILE A 340 15.23 -0.39 -27.41
CA ILE A 340 14.87 -0.59 -28.82
C ILE A 340 15.90 0.05 -29.74
N PHE A 341 16.40 1.24 -29.39
CA PHE A 341 17.46 1.92 -30.12
C PHE A 341 18.74 1.08 -30.20
N VAL A 342 19.16 0.47 -29.09
CA VAL A 342 20.35 -0.40 -29.05
C VAL A 342 20.13 -1.66 -29.89
N LEU A 343 19.00 -2.35 -29.69
CA LEU A 343 18.68 -3.57 -30.43
C LEU A 343 18.65 -3.34 -31.95
N GLU A 344 18.08 -2.22 -32.40
CA GLU A 344 18.04 -1.83 -33.81
C GLU A 344 19.46 -1.64 -34.38
N LYS A 345 20.34 -0.95 -33.64
CA LYS A 345 21.73 -0.70 -34.04
C LYS A 345 22.56 -1.99 -34.16
N PHE A 346 22.36 -2.94 -33.25
CA PHE A 346 23.09 -4.21 -33.25
C PHE A 346 22.52 -5.24 -34.25
N TYR A 347 21.25 -5.12 -34.63
CA TYR A 347 20.59 -6.06 -35.54
C TYR A 347 21.28 -6.21 -36.89
N LEU A 348 21.79 -5.11 -37.45
CA LEU A 348 22.53 -5.16 -38.72
C LEU A 348 23.85 -5.94 -38.62
N LYS A 349 24.41 -6.09 -37.41
CA LYS A 349 25.69 -6.78 -37.17
C LYS A 349 25.50 -8.21 -36.69
N GLN A 350 24.52 -8.46 -35.82
CA GLN A 350 24.32 -9.75 -35.15
C GLN A 350 22.84 -10.14 -35.08
N LYS A 351 22.20 -10.30 -36.24
CA LYS A 351 20.76 -10.60 -36.36
C LYS A 351 20.30 -11.78 -35.49
N VAL A 352 21.00 -12.91 -35.53
CA VAL A 352 20.61 -14.13 -34.78
C VAL A 352 20.66 -13.88 -33.28
N LEU A 353 21.76 -13.31 -32.77
CA LEU A 353 21.91 -13.00 -31.34
C LEU A 353 20.80 -12.06 -30.87
N VAL A 354 20.52 -11.00 -31.63
CA VAL A 354 19.45 -10.03 -31.30
C VAL A 354 18.10 -10.73 -31.20
N LEU A 355 17.74 -11.60 -32.16
CA LEU A 355 16.49 -12.34 -32.12
C LEU A 355 16.40 -13.30 -30.91
N VAL A 356 17.49 -14.02 -30.60
CA VAL A 356 17.54 -14.94 -29.45
C VAL A 356 17.36 -14.17 -28.14
N VAL A 357 18.16 -13.12 -27.92
CA VAL A 357 18.09 -12.27 -26.72
C VAL A 357 16.68 -11.71 -26.54
N MET A 358 16.04 -11.27 -27.62
CA MET A 358 14.69 -10.74 -27.58
C MET A 358 13.65 -11.78 -27.18
N ILE A 359 13.70 -12.99 -27.74
CA ILE A 359 12.75 -14.07 -27.40
C ILE A 359 12.84 -14.41 -25.92
N PHE A 360 14.05 -14.55 -25.37
CA PHE A 360 14.23 -14.87 -23.96
C PHE A 360 13.74 -13.75 -23.04
N ILE A 361 14.09 -12.50 -23.32
CA ILE A 361 13.65 -11.36 -22.48
C ILE A 361 12.13 -11.18 -22.58
N ALA A 362 11.58 -11.20 -23.80
CA ALA A 362 10.15 -11.05 -24.03
C ALA A 362 9.34 -12.17 -23.36
N GLY A 363 9.77 -13.43 -23.51
CA GLY A 363 9.14 -14.58 -22.87
C GLY A 363 9.13 -14.47 -21.33
N TYR A 364 10.25 -14.08 -20.74
CA TYR A 364 10.35 -13.86 -19.28
C TYR A 364 9.42 -12.74 -18.80
N ILE A 365 9.47 -11.56 -19.43
CA ILE A 365 8.63 -10.41 -19.04
C ILE A 365 7.15 -10.77 -19.19
N PHE A 366 6.76 -11.42 -20.29
CA PHE A 366 5.38 -11.83 -20.52
C PHE A 366 4.88 -12.84 -19.48
N TYR A 367 5.66 -13.89 -19.18
CA TYR A 367 5.29 -14.88 -18.16
C TYR A 367 5.16 -14.23 -16.78
N SER A 368 6.12 -13.39 -16.40
CA SER A 368 6.12 -12.65 -15.14
C SER A 368 4.94 -11.68 -15.03
N GLY A 369 4.66 -10.94 -16.11
CA GLY A 369 3.55 -9.99 -16.21
C GLY A 369 2.19 -10.69 -16.12
N PHE A 370 1.94 -11.69 -16.97
CA PHE A 370 0.64 -12.37 -17.05
C PHE A 370 0.28 -13.09 -15.74
N SER A 371 1.22 -13.83 -15.15
CA SER A 371 0.96 -14.60 -13.92
C SER A 371 0.61 -13.72 -12.71
N GLN A 372 1.26 -12.55 -12.59
CA GLN A 372 1.09 -11.66 -11.44
C GLN A 372 0.04 -10.57 -11.65
N ALA A 373 -0.30 -10.24 -12.90
CA ALA A 373 -1.26 -9.19 -13.21
C ALA A 373 -2.69 -9.72 -13.36
N ASN A 374 -2.92 -11.04 -13.41
CA ASN A 374 -4.26 -11.60 -13.57
C ASN A 374 -5.15 -11.40 -12.33
N ASN A 375 -6.06 -10.43 -12.42
CA ASN A 375 -6.98 -10.06 -11.34
C ASN A 375 -8.45 -10.43 -11.61
N ARG A 376 -8.72 -11.23 -12.66
CA ARG A 376 -10.09 -11.56 -13.08
C ARG A 376 -10.92 -12.20 -11.98
N GLN A 377 -10.29 -13.01 -11.13
CA GLN A 377 -10.91 -13.71 -10.02
C GLN A 377 -10.64 -13.05 -8.66
N ASN A 378 -10.08 -11.84 -8.64
CA ASN A 378 -9.78 -11.13 -7.41
C ASN A 378 -11.00 -10.31 -6.96
N PHE A 379 -11.78 -10.86 -6.02
CA PHE A 379 -12.93 -10.16 -5.42
C PHE A 379 -12.62 -9.56 -4.04
N SER A 380 -11.33 -9.48 -3.64
CA SER A 380 -10.87 -8.97 -2.33
C SER A 380 -11.54 -7.70 -1.87
N ALA A 381 -11.42 -6.64 -2.66
CA ALA A 381 -12.02 -5.35 -2.36
C ALA A 381 -13.55 -5.39 -2.31
N TYR A 382 -14.18 -6.12 -3.23
CA TYR A 382 -15.64 -6.18 -3.27
C TYR A 382 -16.21 -6.89 -2.05
N ASP A 383 -15.68 -8.06 -1.71
CA ASP A 383 -16.16 -8.82 -0.57
C ASP A 383 -15.85 -8.09 0.73
N TYR A 384 -14.64 -7.56 0.90
CA TYR A 384 -14.27 -6.74 2.05
C TYR A 384 -15.22 -5.56 2.25
N GLY A 385 -15.50 -4.78 1.20
CA GLY A 385 -16.41 -3.64 1.31
C GLY A 385 -17.87 -3.99 1.63
N ASN A 386 -18.34 -5.20 1.27
CA ASN A 386 -19.64 -5.68 1.73
C ASN A 386 -19.59 -6.14 3.18
N ASN A 387 -18.57 -6.94 3.51
CA ASN A 387 -18.44 -7.58 4.81
C ASN A 387 -18.20 -6.56 5.93
N ILE A 388 -17.44 -5.49 5.68
CA ILE A 388 -17.26 -4.40 6.64
C ILE A 388 -18.59 -3.70 6.95
N LEU A 389 -19.43 -3.45 5.93
CA LEU A 389 -20.74 -2.82 6.12
C LEU A 389 -21.75 -3.76 6.79
N HIS A 390 -21.62 -5.08 6.62
CA HIS A 390 -22.44 -6.07 7.34
C HIS A 390 -22.06 -6.19 8.83
N THR A 391 -20.82 -5.85 9.17
CA THR A 391 -20.32 -5.92 10.55
C THR A 391 -20.96 -4.87 11.46
N VAL A 392 -21.19 -3.67 10.93
CA VAL A 392 -21.53 -2.49 11.73
C VAL A 392 -23.02 -2.42 12.04
N ARG A 393 -23.37 -2.17 13.31
CA ARG A 393 -24.76 -1.97 13.75
C ARG A 393 -25.39 -0.72 13.14
N LEU A 394 -26.72 -0.61 13.25
CA LEU A 394 -27.47 0.53 12.76
C LEU A 394 -26.91 1.84 13.34
N ASN A 395 -26.72 2.86 12.48
CA ASN A 395 -26.19 4.18 12.83
C ASN A 395 -24.74 4.19 13.38
N GLY A 396 -23.99 3.10 13.24
CA GLY A 396 -22.61 3.01 13.69
C GLY A 396 -21.64 3.89 12.89
N ILE A 397 -20.46 4.12 13.47
CA ILE A 397 -19.37 4.89 12.88
C ILE A 397 -18.23 3.94 12.52
N ILE A 398 -17.76 3.98 11.28
CA ILE A 398 -16.49 3.36 10.90
C ILE A 398 -15.40 4.43 10.95
N PHE A 399 -14.45 4.26 11.86
CA PHE A 399 -13.23 5.04 11.96
C PHE A 399 -12.11 4.35 11.18
N ASP A 400 -11.85 4.85 9.98
CA ASP A 400 -10.91 4.24 9.05
C ASP A 400 -9.93 5.27 8.48
N PRO A 401 -8.77 5.48 9.10
CA PRO A 401 -7.74 6.37 8.58
C PRO A 401 -6.95 5.81 7.39
N ASP A 402 -7.22 4.57 6.92
CA ASP A 402 -6.41 3.92 5.89
C ASP A 402 -7.05 4.11 4.50
N ASP A 403 -6.33 4.75 3.58
CA ASP A 403 -6.86 5.14 2.27
C ASP A 403 -7.50 3.96 1.49
N PRO A 404 -6.85 2.79 1.31
CA PRO A 404 -7.41 1.73 0.45
C PRO A 404 -8.75 1.19 0.96
N THR A 405 -8.86 0.93 2.26
CA THR A 405 -10.07 0.35 2.89
C THR A 405 -11.18 1.39 3.02
N ALA A 406 -10.84 2.64 3.35
CA ALA A 406 -11.77 3.75 3.39
C ALA A 406 -12.39 4.01 2.01
N PHE A 407 -11.58 3.96 0.94
CA PHE A 407 -12.04 4.17 -0.43
C PHE A 407 -12.92 3.05 -0.95
N ILE A 408 -12.59 1.80 -0.60
CA ILE A 408 -13.47 0.66 -0.88
C ILE A 408 -14.83 0.86 -0.20
N THR A 409 -14.84 1.18 1.09
CA THR A 409 -16.07 1.39 1.86
C THR A 409 -16.90 2.54 1.28
N ARG A 410 -16.25 3.66 0.93
CA ARG A 410 -16.87 4.82 0.29
C ARG A 410 -17.52 4.47 -1.05
N TYR A 411 -16.89 3.63 -1.86
CA TYR A 411 -17.46 3.18 -3.13
C TYR A 411 -18.80 2.46 -2.91
N PHE A 412 -18.89 1.57 -1.92
CA PHE A 412 -20.13 0.85 -1.63
C PHE A 412 -21.24 1.77 -1.11
N GLN A 413 -20.90 2.76 -0.28
CA GLN A 413 -21.90 3.73 0.20
C GLN A 413 -22.34 4.69 -0.92
N THR A 414 -21.41 5.15 -1.75
CA THR A 414 -21.67 6.20 -2.75
C THR A 414 -22.30 5.67 -4.02
N VAL A 415 -21.69 4.64 -4.60
CA VAL A 415 -22.10 4.03 -5.88
C VAL A 415 -23.10 2.91 -5.63
N GLY A 416 -22.82 2.05 -4.63
CA GLY A 416 -23.70 0.93 -4.28
C GLY A 416 -24.92 1.32 -3.45
N LYS A 417 -24.97 2.54 -2.89
CA LYS A 417 -26.03 3.02 -1.98
C LYS A 417 -26.27 2.09 -0.78
N LYS A 418 -25.23 1.39 -0.34
CA LYS A 418 -25.32 0.43 0.77
C LYS A 418 -25.12 1.12 2.11
N ARG A 419 -25.96 0.77 3.09
CA ARG A 419 -25.85 1.21 4.48
C ARG A 419 -25.55 2.72 4.63
N PRO A 420 -26.41 3.61 4.10
CA PRO A 420 -26.24 5.05 4.24
C PRO A 420 -26.37 5.53 5.69
N ASP A 421 -26.88 4.68 6.60
CA ASP A 421 -26.93 4.93 8.04
C ASP A 421 -25.55 4.93 8.72
N ILE A 422 -24.58 4.19 8.14
CA ILE A 422 -23.21 4.09 8.66
C ILE A 422 -22.45 5.36 8.30
N LYS A 423 -21.79 5.97 9.28
CA LYS A 423 -20.96 7.17 9.07
C LYS A 423 -19.51 6.75 8.93
N LEU A 424 -18.93 7.00 7.77
CA LEU A 424 -17.51 6.74 7.50
C LEU A 424 -16.68 7.97 7.87
N VAL A 425 -15.90 7.87 8.96
CA VAL A 425 -15.03 8.91 9.50
C VAL A 425 -13.59 8.65 9.04
N VAL A 426 -13.12 9.51 8.15
CA VAL A 426 -11.87 9.39 7.39
C VAL A 426 -11.19 10.78 7.32
N PHE A 427 -9.90 10.85 7.00
CA PHE A 427 -9.18 12.09 6.63
C PHE A 427 -9.05 13.20 7.70
N PHE A 428 -9.18 12.89 8.98
CA PHE A 428 -9.07 13.86 10.09
C PHE A 428 -7.64 14.39 10.36
N ARG A 429 -6.63 13.95 9.59
CA ARG A 429 -5.22 14.36 9.76
C ARG A 429 -4.94 15.79 9.26
N THR A 430 -5.90 16.42 8.60
CA THR A 430 -5.79 17.78 8.06
C THR A 430 -6.94 18.64 8.56
N ARG A 431 -6.74 19.96 8.56
CA ARG A 431 -7.78 20.93 8.96
C ARG A 431 -9.05 20.80 8.13
N TRP A 432 -8.90 20.76 6.80
CA TRP A 432 -10.05 20.62 5.91
C TRP A 432 -10.81 19.32 6.16
N GLY A 433 -10.14 18.25 6.62
CA GLY A 433 -10.74 16.94 6.85
C GLY A 433 -11.80 16.94 7.96
N TYR A 434 -11.49 17.50 9.13
CA TYR A 434 -12.50 17.62 10.19
C TYR A 434 -13.54 18.71 9.88
N GLU A 435 -13.21 19.77 9.13
CA GLU A 435 -14.20 20.73 8.61
C GLU A 435 -15.21 20.02 7.68
N TYR A 436 -14.71 19.16 6.78
CA TYR A 436 -15.52 18.35 5.89
C TYR A 436 -16.44 17.40 6.66
N LEU A 437 -15.91 16.66 7.65
CA LEU A 437 -16.71 15.77 8.49
C LEU A 437 -17.78 16.53 9.27
N THR A 438 -17.47 17.74 9.76
CA THR A 438 -18.44 18.61 10.46
C THR A 438 -19.59 19.02 9.53
N ARG A 439 -19.30 19.24 8.24
CA ARG A 439 -20.32 19.57 7.24
C ARG A 439 -21.20 18.38 6.89
N ILE A 440 -20.63 17.17 6.72
CA ILE A 440 -21.39 16.01 6.24
C ILE A 440 -22.05 15.19 7.36
N TYR A 441 -21.59 15.32 8.61
CA TYR A 441 -22.15 14.67 9.80
C TYR A 441 -22.31 15.66 10.97
N PRO A 442 -23.08 16.75 10.82
CA PRO A 442 -23.20 17.80 11.83
C PRO A 442 -23.67 17.28 13.21
N GLU A 443 -24.45 16.20 13.22
CA GLU A 443 -24.93 15.53 14.43
C GLU A 443 -23.81 14.98 15.31
N LEU A 444 -22.65 14.62 14.74
CA LEU A 444 -21.49 14.14 15.52
C LEU A 444 -20.78 15.28 16.27
N PHE A 445 -21.06 16.53 15.91
CA PHE A 445 -20.32 17.71 16.36
C PHE A 445 -21.20 18.78 16.97
N THR A 446 -22.46 18.45 17.28
CA THR A 446 -23.37 19.40 17.95
C THR A 446 -22.81 19.78 19.32
N GLY A 447 -22.53 21.08 19.51
CA GLY A 447 -21.89 21.61 20.74
C GLY A 447 -20.38 21.32 20.87
N ALA A 448 -19.72 20.89 19.80
CA ALA A 448 -18.27 20.72 19.77
C ALA A 448 -17.54 22.08 19.62
N PRO A 449 -16.36 22.27 20.23
CA PRO A 449 -15.53 23.44 19.97
C PRO A 449 -14.95 23.39 18.55
N VAL A 450 -14.46 24.53 18.06
CA VAL A 450 -13.63 24.55 16.85
C VAL A 450 -12.35 23.76 17.12
N PHE A 451 -12.15 22.66 16.42
CA PHE A 451 -10.97 21.82 16.59
C PHE A 451 -9.71 22.52 16.08
N SER A 452 -8.68 22.62 16.92
CA SER A 452 -7.38 23.16 16.51
C SER A 452 -6.37 22.09 16.12
N SER A 453 -6.64 20.81 16.43
CA SER A 453 -5.76 19.67 16.11
C SER A 453 -6.54 18.37 15.88
N SER A 454 -5.89 17.40 15.19
CA SER A 454 -6.42 16.04 15.02
C SER A 454 -6.60 15.32 16.37
N GLN A 455 -5.74 15.59 17.35
CA GLN A 455 -5.87 15.03 18.69
C GLN A 455 -7.15 15.50 19.39
N GLN A 456 -7.46 16.80 19.37
CA GLN A 456 -8.71 17.30 19.94
C GLN A 456 -9.95 16.68 19.26
N PHE A 457 -9.88 16.50 17.94
CA PHE A 457 -10.93 15.82 17.18
C PHE A 457 -11.12 14.36 17.67
N LEU A 458 -10.03 13.59 17.78
CA LEU A 458 -10.10 12.19 18.22
C LEU A 458 -10.57 12.07 19.67
N GLU A 459 -10.18 13.00 20.54
CA GLU A 459 -10.66 13.03 21.92
C GLU A 459 -12.17 13.29 22.00
N HIS A 460 -12.69 14.22 21.21
CA HIS A 460 -14.14 14.45 21.11
C HIS A 460 -14.86 13.21 20.58
N LEU A 461 -14.35 12.61 19.51
CA LEU A 461 -14.92 11.41 18.90
C LEU A 461 -14.99 10.24 19.90
N PHE A 462 -13.88 9.92 20.56
CA PHE A 462 -13.81 8.75 21.43
C PHE A 462 -14.39 8.95 22.83
N LYS A 463 -14.49 10.20 23.34
CA LYS A 463 -15.07 10.46 24.67
C LYS A 463 -16.54 10.90 24.64
N LYS A 464 -16.95 11.70 23.65
CA LYS A 464 -18.30 12.25 23.59
C LYS A 464 -19.18 11.50 22.58
N VAL A 465 -18.71 11.33 21.35
CA VAL A 465 -19.52 10.73 20.28
C VAL A 465 -19.78 9.25 20.53
N SER A 466 -18.80 8.52 21.06
CA SER A 466 -18.90 7.10 21.41
C SER A 466 -20.04 6.76 22.38
N ARG A 467 -20.54 7.74 23.14
CA ARG A 467 -21.68 7.58 24.07
C ARG A 467 -23.02 7.48 23.35
N GLN A 468 -23.11 8.01 22.13
CA GLN A 468 -24.34 8.05 21.34
C GLN A 468 -24.28 7.11 20.14
N PHE A 469 -23.09 6.93 19.56
CA PHE A 469 -22.90 6.11 18.37
C PHE A 469 -21.78 5.10 18.61
N PRO A 470 -22.01 3.80 18.32
CA PRO A 470 -20.95 2.81 18.42
C PRO A 470 -19.88 3.08 17.37
N ILE A 471 -18.62 3.11 17.78
CA ILE A 471 -17.47 3.42 16.92
C ILE A 471 -16.68 2.14 16.67
N TYR A 472 -16.42 1.86 15.40
CA TYR A 472 -15.73 0.68 14.93
C TYR A 472 -14.43 1.07 14.22
N ALA A 473 -13.42 0.21 14.27
CA ALA A 473 -12.19 0.34 13.51
C ALA A 473 -11.70 -1.05 13.08
N GLU A 474 -10.87 -1.16 12.04
CA GLU A 474 -10.38 -2.49 11.63
C GLU A 474 -9.37 -3.10 12.59
N LEU A 475 -8.67 -2.27 13.37
CA LEU A 475 -7.63 -2.68 14.31
C LEU A 475 -7.79 -1.98 15.65
N ALA A 476 -7.60 -2.72 16.75
CA ALA A 476 -7.71 -2.19 18.10
C ALA A 476 -6.69 -1.06 18.38
N SER A 477 -5.51 -1.15 17.77
CA SER A 477 -4.45 -0.14 17.87
C SER A 477 -4.89 1.26 17.41
N LYS A 478 -5.91 1.36 16.53
CA LYS A 478 -6.48 2.64 16.09
C LYS A 478 -7.16 3.42 17.24
N PHE A 479 -7.50 2.76 18.34
CA PHE A 479 -8.05 3.40 19.54
C PHE A 479 -7.01 3.73 20.63
N GLY A 480 -5.74 3.40 20.40
CA GLY A 480 -4.67 3.50 21.40
C GLY A 480 -4.90 2.50 22.55
N ASP A 481 -4.67 2.94 23.79
CA ASP A 481 -4.83 2.08 24.98
C ASP A 481 -6.28 1.88 25.44
N ARG A 482 -7.25 2.39 24.66
CA ARG A 482 -8.67 2.29 25.02
C ARG A 482 -9.16 0.86 24.80
N LEU A 483 -10.01 0.41 25.72
CA LEU A 483 -10.65 -0.90 25.62
C LEU A 483 -11.50 -0.97 24.35
N SER A 484 -11.32 -2.05 23.60
CA SER A 484 -12.12 -2.36 22.42
C SER A 484 -12.50 -3.83 22.41
N LEU A 485 -13.63 -4.12 21.80
CA LEU A 485 -14.27 -5.44 21.77
C LEU A 485 -14.33 -5.92 20.32
N PRO A 486 -13.91 -7.16 20.02
CA PRO A 486 -14.08 -7.71 18.68
C PRO A 486 -15.56 -7.75 18.29
N GLU A 487 -15.87 -7.29 17.09
CA GLU A 487 -17.21 -7.34 16.52
C GLU A 487 -17.10 -7.60 15.02
N GLY A 488 -17.25 -8.86 14.62
CA GLY A 488 -17.03 -9.31 13.24
C GLY A 488 -15.67 -8.96 12.66
N LEU A 489 -15.65 -8.35 11.47
CA LEU A 489 -14.39 -7.92 10.83
C LEU A 489 -13.73 -6.72 11.50
N LEU A 490 -14.43 -6.07 12.44
CA LEU A 490 -13.98 -4.86 13.09
C LEU A 490 -13.78 -5.11 14.59
N VAL A 491 -13.25 -4.09 15.24
CA VAL A 491 -13.31 -3.94 16.69
C VAL A 491 -14.15 -2.71 17.00
N ARG A 492 -15.04 -2.82 17.99
CA ARG A 492 -15.85 -1.72 18.49
C ARG A 492 -15.18 -1.13 19.72
N LEU A 493 -15.11 0.20 19.80
CA LEU A 493 -14.70 0.90 21.02
C LEU A 493 -15.68 0.52 22.15
N ALA A 494 -15.15 0.01 23.26
CA ALA A 494 -15.98 -0.42 24.38
C ALA A 494 -16.68 0.79 25.00
N ALA A 495 -17.97 0.62 25.32
CA ALA A 495 -18.68 1.58 26.16
C ALA A 495 -18.17 1.50 27.61
N GLU A 496 -18.53 2.47 28.45
CA GLU A 496 -18.23 2.42 29.89
C GLU A 496 -18.95 1.24 30.60
N ASP A 497 -19.88 0.55 29.93
CA ASP A 497 -20.58 -0.64 30.44
C ASP A 497 -19.66 -1.87 30.52
N LYS A 498 -19.36 -2.30 31.75
CA LYS A 498 -18.52 -3.48 32.04
C LYS A 498 -19.17 -4.82 31.65
N ASN A 499 -20.47 -4.85 31.39
CA ASN A 499 -21.18 -6.07 30.98
C ASN A 499 -21.21 -6.27 29.47
N ASP A 500 -20.80 -5.28 28.68
CA ASP A 500 -20.71 -5.38 27.23
C ASP A 500 -19.56 -6.32 26.85
N ARG A 501 -19.93 -7.54 26.47
CA ARG A 501 -18.96 -8.54 26.03
C ARG A 501 -18.67 -8.46 24.54
N GLY A 502 -19.30 -7.58 23.74
CA GLY A 502 -19.20 -7.59 22.27
C GLY A 502 -20.07 -8.67 21.60
N HIS A 503 -20.25 -8.56 20.29
CA HIS A 503 -20.97 -9.55 19.48
C HIS A 503 -20.00 -10.30 18.56
N TYR A 504 -20.04 -11.62 18.61
CA TYR A 504 -19.11 -12.49 17.91
C TYR A 504 -19.87 -13.33 16.91
N PHE A 505 -19.35 -13.40 15.69
CA PHE A 505 -19.80 -14.41 14.75
C PHE A 505 -19.03 -15.69 15.06
N THR A 506 -19.74 -16.71 15.50
CA THR A 506 -19.20 -18.05 15.79
C THR A 506 -18.61 -18.72 14.55
N ASP A 507 -18.96 -18.24 13.35
CA ASP A 507 -18.25 -18.58 12.12
C ASP A 507 -18.21 -17.35 11.20
N LEU A 508 -17.03 -16.76 11.04
CA LEU A 508 -16.84 -15.67 10.06
C LEU A 508 -17.20 -16.13 8.64
N LEU A 509 -16.99 -17.41 8.29
CA LEU A 509 -17.26 -17.92 6.95
C LEU A 509 -18.75 -18.12 6.67
N ASP A 510 -19.57 -18.32 7.69
CA ASP A 510 -21.03 -18.45 7.52
C ASP A 510 -21.68 -17.08 7.29
N PHE A 511 -21.06 -16.02 7.80
CA PHE A 511 -21.61 -14.66 7.74
C PHE A 511 -21.04 -13.83 6.57
N TYR A 512 -19.80 -14.11 6.16
CA TYR A 512 -19.09 -13.34 5.13
C TYR A 512 -18.88 -14.11 3.84
N VAL A 513 -19.07 -13.43 2.72
CA VAL A 513 -18.66 -13.95 1.41
C VAL A 513 -17.17 -13.67 1.23
N ILE A 514 -16.37 -14.71 0.97
CA ILE A 514 -14.92 -14.61 0.81
C ILE A 514 -14.51 -15.36 -0.46
N ARG A 515 -14.22 -14.63 -1.53
CA ARG A 515 -13.83 -15.16 -2.86
C ARG A 515 -12.46 -14.60 -3.24
N PHE A 516 -11.42 -15.06 -2.55
CA PHE A 516 -10.06 -14.58 -2.77
C PHE A 516 -9.16 -15.71 -3.26
N PRO A 517 -8.13 -15.39 -4.08
CA PRO A 517 -7.03 -16.32 -4.25
C PRO A 517 -6.35 -16.51 -2.88
N PRO A 518 -6.20 -17.74 -2.36
CA PRO A 518 -5.65 -17.99 -1.03
C PRO A 518 -4.17 -17.56 -0.89
N GLN A 519 -3.50 -17.27 -2.01
CA GLN A 519 -2.15 -16.73 -2.05
C GLN A 519 -2.08 -15.64 -3.12
N SER A 520 -2.04 -14.37 -2.70
CA SER A 520 -1.81 -13.23 -3.58
C SER A 520 -0.43 -12.64 -3.32
N THR A 521 0.33 -12.37 -4.38
CA THR A 521 1.60 -11.62 -4.28
C THR A 521 1.38 -10.11 -4.29
N ASP A 522 0.19 -9.67 -4.73
CA ASP A 522 -0.20 -8.27 -4.77
C ASP A 522 -0.29 -7.67 -3.36
N PHE A 523 0.28 -6.47 -3.19
CA PHE A 523 0.37 -5.82 -1.89
C PHE A 523 -1.01 -5.42 -1.35
N PHE A 524 -1.84 -4.78 -2.18
CA PHE A 524 -3.13 -4.26 -1.72
C PHE A 524 -4.14 -5.36 -1.39
N THR A 525 -4.12 -6.44 -2.17
CA THR A 525 -4.89 -7.64 -1.87
C THR A 525 -4.45 -8.26 -0.54
N ARG A 526 -3.14 -8.42 -0.30
CA ARG A 526 -2.63 -8.91 0.99
C ARG A 526 -2.99 -7.97 2.14
N HIS A 527 -2.95 -6.67 1.92
CA HIS A 527 -3.34 -5.68 2.92
C HIS A 527 -4.79 -5.89 3.39
N ILE A 528 -5.72 -6.14 2.46
CA ILE A 528 -7.11 -6.51 2.79
C ILE A 528 -7.19 -7.83 3.55
N LEU A 529 -6.46 -8.86 3.10
CA LEU A 529 -6.44 -10.17 3.76
C LEU A 529 -5.91 -10.11 5.19
N ASN A 530 -4.97 -9.19 5.48
CA ASN A 530 -4.45 -9.01 6.83
C ASN A 530 -5.56 -8.59 7.81
N TYR A 531 -6.53 -7.77 7.41
CA TYR A 531 -7.66 -7.42 8.30
C TYR A 531 -8.54 -8.63 8.63
N TYR A 532 -8.78 -9.53 7.67
CA TYR A 532 -9.43 -10.81 7.97
C TYR A 532 -8.59 -11.68 8.92
N ALA A 533 -7.27 -11.67 8.75
CA ALA A 533 -6.36 -12.40 9.63
C ALA A 533 -6.42 -11.87 11.07
N PHE A 534 -6.31 -10.55 11.25
CA PHE A 534 -6.39 -9.90 12.56
C PHE A 534 -7.77 -10.08 13.22
N SER A 535 -8.86 -9.90 12.48
CA SER A 535 -10.21 -10.17 12.97
C SER A 535 -10.38 -11.62 13.42
N SER A 536 -9.93 -12.58 12.59
CA SER A 536 -10.00 -14.01 12.94
C SER A 536 -9.15 -14.33 14.17
N ASN A 537 -7.96 -13.72 14.31
CA ASN A 537 -7.16 -13.85 15.52
C ASN A 537 -7.90 -13.30 16.75
N ASN A 538 -8.49 -12.10 16.65
CA ASN A 538 -9.20 -11.48 17.77
C ASN A 538 -10.44 -12.27 18.19
N SER A 539 -11.15 -12.85 17.21
CA SER A 539 -12.23 -13.82 17.47
C SER A 539 -11.71 -15.03 18.27
N GLY A 540 -10.53 -15.55 17.91
CA GLY A 540 -9.90 -16.64 18.63
C GLY A 540 -9.51 -16.28 20.07
N VAL A 541 -8.99 -15.07 20.30
CA VAL A 541 -8.65 -14.57 21.65
C VAL A 541 -9.90 -14.49 22.51
N ALA A 542 -10.99 -13.91 21.99
CA ALA A 542 -12.24 -13.83 22.74
C ALA A 542 -12.86 -15.20 23.01
N ALA A 543 -12.70 -16.17 22.10
CA ALA A 543 -13.12 -17.55 22.32
C ALA A 543 -12.29 -18.23 23.43
N MET A 544 -10.97 -17.96 23.50
CA MET A 544 -10.12 -18.41 24.61
C MET A 544 -10.59 -17.88 25.96
N ASP A 545 -10.93 -16.59 26.05
CA ASP A 545 -11.43 -15.97 27.29
C ASP A 545 -12.72 -16.64 27.80
N ARG A 546 -13.52 -17.18 26.88
CA ARG A 546 -14.76 -17.93 27.16
C ARG A 546 -14.54 -19.43 27.35
N LYS A 547 -13.30 -19.91 27.22
CA LYS A 547 -12.92 -21.33 27.22
C LYS A 547 -13.57 -22.14 26.09
N ASP A 548 -14.01 -21.49 25.00
CA ASP A 548 -14.43 -22.16 23.78
C ASP A 548 -13.20 -22.48 22.92
N PHE A 549 -12.51 -23.55 23.30
CA PHE A 549 -11.28 -23.98 22.66
C PHE A 549 -11.47 -24.45 21.21
N SER A 550 -12.66 -24.92 20.85
CA SER A 550 -12.99 -25.36 19.49
C SER A 550 -13.03 -24.16 18.55
N LEU A 551 -13.80 -23.12 18.92
CA LEU A 551 -13.89 -21.88 18.16
C LEU A 551 -12.55 -21.14 18.13
N ALA A 552 -11.81 -21.11 19.25
CA ALA A 552 -10.48 -20.52 19.30
C ALA A 552 -9.55 -21.18 18.27
N ARG A 553 -9.49 -22.52 18.25
CA ARG A 553 -8.68 -23.27 17.29
C ARG A 553 -9.04 -22.92 15.85
N LYS A 554 -10.34 -22.96 15.52
CA LYS A 554 -10.82 -22.68 14.16
C LYS A 554 -10.46 -21.26 13.74
N SER A 555 -10.66 -20.28 14.62
CA SER A 555 -10.40 -18.87 14.35
C SER A 555 -8.91 -18.57 14.13
N TYR A 556 -8.02 -19.14 14.95
CA TYR A 556 -6.58 -18.96 14.74
C TYR A 556 -6.07 -19.68 13.49
N LEU A 557 -6.62 -20.84 13.14
CA LEU A 557 -6.29 -21.52 11.89
C LEU A 557 -6.76 -20.69 10.69
N LEU A 558 -7.95 -20.11 10.75
CA LEU A 558 -8.47 -19.20 9.72
C LEU A 558 -7.57 -17.96 9.57
N ALA A 559 -7.13 -17.36 10.69
CA ALA A 559 -6.17 -16.26 10.66
C ALA A 559 -4.89 -16.61 9.88
N ARG A 560 -4.38 -17.84 10.07
CA ARG A 560 -3.21 -18.35 9.35
C ARG A 560 -3.47 -18.69 7.88
N ILE A 561 -4.72 -18.97 7.49
CA ILE A 561 -5.06 -19.13 6.07
C ILE A 561 -4.92 -17.77 5.36
N PHE A 562 -5.37 -16.68 6.00
CA PHE A 562 -5.25 -15.34 5.44
C PHE A 562 -3.82 -14.78 5.51
N GLN A 563 -3.14 -15.00 6.64
CA GLN A 563 -1.76 -14.57 6.85
C GLN A 563 -0.96 -15.67 7.56
N PRO A 564 -0.27 -16.55 6.80
CA PRO A 564 0.44 -17.71 7.36
C PRO A 564 1.52 -17.40 8.41
N ASP A 565 2.13 -16.21 8.29
CA ASP A 565 3.20 -15.68 9.13
C ASP A 565 2.71 -14.72 10.23
N LEU A 566 1.39 -14.66 10.49
CA LEU A 566 0.84 -13.83 11.57
C LEU A 566 1.28 -14.39 12.95
N VAL A 567 2.32 -13.75 13.52
CA VAL A 567 2.95 -14.13 14.79
C VAL A 567 1.92 -14.28 15.91
N ALA A 568 0.97 -13.34 16.02
CA ALA A 568 -0.07 -13.36 17.06
C ALA A 568 -0.92 -14.65 17.00
N ALA A 569 -1.40 -15.03 15.82
CA ALA A 569 -2.24 -16.23 15.66
C ALA A 569 -1.46 -17.53 15.94
N VAL A 570 -0.19 -17.58 15.52
CA VAL A 570 0.68 -18.72 15.76
C VAL A 570 1.01 -18.87 17.25
N SER A 571 1.33 -17.77 17.94
CA SER A 571 1.58 -17.76 19.38
C SER A 571 0.33 -18.17 20.16
N ASN A 572 -0.83 -17.64 19.78
CA ASN A 572 -2.10 -17.97 20.41
C ASN A 572 -2.53 -19.44 20.18
N LEU A 573 -2.21 -20.06 19.04
CA LEU A 573 -2.36 -21.51 18.85
C LEU A 573 -1.47 -22.29 19.81
N GLY A 574 -0.23 -21.84 20.02
CA GLY A 574 0.67 -22.42 21.03
C GLY A 574 0.05 -22.37 22.42
N THR A 575 -0.51 -21.22 22.81
CA THR A 575 -1.20 -21.02 24.09
C THR A 575 -2.42 -21.91 24.24
N LEU A 576 -3.26 -22.00 23.21
CA LEU A 576 -4.40 -22.91 23.17
C LEU A 576 -3.98 -24.37 23.44
N PHE A 577 -3.01 -24.90 22.69
CA PHE A 577 -2.56 -26.28 22.87
C PHE A 577 -1.86 -26.51 24.21
N TYR A 578 -1.16 -25.50 24.73
CA TYR A 578 -0.57 -25.55 26.06
C TYR A 578 -1.66 -25.70 27.14
N HIS A 579 -2.74 -24.93 27.07
CA HIS A 579 -3.89 -25.07 27.98
C HIS A 579 -4.58 -26.43 27.86
N GLN A 580 -4.59 -27.04 26.67
CA GLN A 580 -5.12 -28.38 26.43
C GLN A 580 -4.16 -29.51 26.83
N GLN A 581 -2.98 -29.20 27.39
CA GLN A 581 -1.90 -30.16 27.71
C GLN A 581 -1.35 -30.90 26.48
N GLU A 582 -1.60 -30.41 25.27
CA GLU A 582 -1.06 -30.95 24.02
C GLU A 582 0.34 -30.36 23.74
N LEU A 583 1.29 -30.64 24.63
CA LEU A 583 2.58 -29.96 24.70
C LEU A 583 3.41 -30.05 23.41
N THR A 584 3.39 -31.19 22.71
CA THR A 584 4.09 -31.34 21.41
C THR A 584 3.58 -30.36 20.36
N LYS A 585 2.26 -30.11 20.30
CA LYS A 585 1.68 -29.12 19.39
C LYS A 585 1.99 -27.70 19.86
N ALA A 586 1.90 -27.44 21.16
CA ALA A 586 2.22 -26.13 21.74
C ALA A 586 3.67 -25.71 21.38
N ILE A 587 4.63 -26.61 21.61
CA ILE A 587 6.05 -26.43 21.27
C ILE A 587 6.20 -26.12 19.78
N LYS A 588 5.58 -26.92 18.89
CA LYS A 588 5.65 -26.70 17.44
C LYS A 588 5.18 -25.29 17.04
N TYR A 589 4.06 -24.83 17.58
CA TYR A 589 3.54 -23.51 17.27
C TYR A 589 4.38 -22.39 17.89
N TYR A 590 4.87 -22.54 19.12
CA TYR A 590 5.77 -21.56 19.69
C TYR A 590 7.12 -21.48 18.95
N GLN A 591 7.66 -22.60 18.47
CA GLN A 591 8.84 -22.61 17.60
C GLN A 591 8.60 -21.82 16.30
N LEU A 592 7.43 -21.98 15.68
CA LEU A 592 7.03 -21.18 14.52
C LEU A 592 6.93 -19.68 14.87
N ALA A 593 6.34 -19.33 16.01
CA ALA A 593 6.24 -17.94 16.46
C ALA A 593 7.63 -17.31 16.69
N VAL A 594 8.57 -18.05 17.29
CA VAL A 594 9.97 -17.63 17.47
C VAL A 594 10.71 -17.53 16.14
N ALA A 595 10.42 -18.41 15.16
CA ALA A 595 11.02 -18.32 13.84
C ALA A 595 10.57 -17.07 13.07
N PHE A 596 9.30 -16.67 13.21
CA PHE A 596 8.76 -15.46 12.58
C PHE A 596 9.16 -14.16 13.30
N ALA A 597 9.31 -14.20 14.63
CA ALA A 597 9.74 -13.06 15.44
C ALA A 597 10.80 -13.49 16.47
N PRO A 598 12.08 -13.64 16.06
CA PRO A 598 13.14 -14.17 16.93
C PRO A 598 13.54 -13.26 18.09
N ASP A 599 13.19 -11.97 17.99
CA ASP A 599 13.48 -10.94 18.99
C ASP A 599 12.29 -10.66 19.92
N GLU A 600 11.15 -11.34 19.77
CA GLU A 600 9.97 -11.19 20.64
C GLU A 600 10.09 -12.06 21.90
N PRO A 601 10.42 -11.48 23.07
CA PRO A 601 10.80 -12.28 24.24
C PRO A 601 9.65 -13.12 24.78
N LYS A 602 8.41 -12.65 24.62
CA LYS A 602 7.20 -13.36 25.05
C LYS A 602 7.04 -14.72 24.37
N ASN A 603 7.37 -14.81 23.08
CA ASN A 603 7.27 -16.07 22.33
C ASN A 603 8.34 -17.08 22.78
N VAL A 604 9.57 -16.61 23.02
CA VAL A 604 10.66 -17.45 23.53
C VAL A 604 10.36 -17.93 24.96
N TYR A 605 9.82 -17.05 25.80
CA TYR A 605 9.36 -17.39 27.14
C TYR A 605 8.28 -18.49 27.12
N ASN A 606 7.25 -18.32 26.29
CA ASN A 606 6.17 -19.31 26.16
C ASN A 606 6.68 -20.66 25.62
N LEU A 607 7.66 -20.65 24.72
CA LEU A 607 8.34 -21.87 24.27
C LEU A 607 9.09 -22.56 25.42
N GLY A 608 9.80 -21.79 26.25
CA GLY A 608 10.50 -22.29 27.44
C GLY A 608 9.54 -22.92 28.45
N LEU A 609 8.39 -22.28 28.71
CA LEU A 609 7.34 -22.84 29.56
C LEU A 609 6.80 -24.17 29.00
N ALA A 610 6.62 -24.27 27.68
CA ALA A 610 6.15 -25.49 27.04
C ALA A 610 7.16 -26.64 27.13
N TRP A 611 8.46 -26.36 26.93
CA TRP A 611 9.53 -27.35 27.14
C TRP A 611 9.65 -27.80 28.59
N ARG A 612 9.54 -26.87 29.54
CA ARG A 612 9.57 -27.18 30.97
C ARG A 612 8.41 -28.11 31.35
N ALA A 613 7.20 -27.79 30.89
CA ALA A 613 6.02 -28.61 31.11
C ALA A 613 6.15 -30.01 30.47
N SER A 614 6.91 -30.16 29.37
CA SER A 614 7.15 -31.45 28.73
C SER A 614 8.31 -32.24 29.35
N GLY A 615 8.94 -31.74 30.42
CA GLY A 615 10.08 -32.35 31.10
C GLY A 615 11.44 -32.09 30.44
N GLU A 616 11.50 -31.30 29.37
CA GLU A 616 12.72 -31.01 28.61
C GLU A 616 13.46 -29.81 29.22
N ILE A 617 13.94 -29.97 30.46
CA ILE A 617 14.44 -28.89 31.31
C ILE A 617 15.63 -28.14 30.68
N GLU A 618 16.54 -28.83 30.01
CA GLU A 618 17.70 -28.19 29.36
C GLU A 618 17.28 -27.25 28.24
N LYS A 619 16.32 -27.65 27.39
CA LYS A 619 15.78 -26.78 26.33
C LYS A 619 15.02 -25.57 26.88
N ALA A 620 14.30 -25.76 28.00
CA ALA A 620 13.65 -24.66 28.70
C ALA A 620 14.67 -23.65 29.24
N ARG A 621 15.75 -24.15 29.86
CA ARG A 621 16.86 -23.34 30.35
C ARG A 621 17.48 -22.51 29.22
N ASP A 622 17.79 -23.13 28.08
CA ASP A 622 18.35 -22.44 26.91
C ASP A 622 17.42 -21.31 26.41
N CYS A 623 16.11 -21.57 26.36
CA CYS A 623 15.12 -20.55 25.98
C CYS A 623 15.16 -19.36 26.93
N PHE A 624 15.11 -19.60 28.24
CA PHE A 624 15.13 -18.53 29.23
C PHE A 624 16.46 -17.77 29.23
N SER A 625 17.61 -18.47 29.20
CA SER A 625 18.94 -17.85 29.15
C SER A 625 19.13 -16.92 27.96
N LYS A 626 18.53 -17.24 26.79
CA LYS A 626 18.58 -16.37 25.60
C LYS A 626 17.97 -14.98 25.86
N ILE A 627 16.89 -14.93 26.64
CA ILE A 627 16.12 -13.71 26.95
C ILE A 627 16.37 -13.18 28.37
N THR A 628 17.46 -13.60 28.99
CA THR A 628 18.01 -13.01 30.23
C THR A 628 19.43 -12.50 30.00
N SER A 629 19.75 -12.11 28.77
CA SER A 629 21.05 -11.54 28.39
C SER A 629 21.01 -10.02 28.48
N GLU A 630 22.17 -9.35 28.41
CA GLU A 630 22.22 -7.88 28.40
C GLU A 630 21.44 -7.28 27.22
N LYS A 631 21.43 -7.97 26.08
CA LYS A 631 20.77 -7.52 24.85
C LYS A 631 19.24 -7.59 24.94
N ILE A 632 18.70 -8.65 25.53
CA ILE A 632 17.26 -8.89 25.70
C ILE A 632 17.04 -9.46 27.10
N TYR A 633 16.33 -8.73 27.95
CA TYR A 633 16.05 -9.13 29.32
C TYR A 633 14.54 -9.12 29.61
N TYR A 634 13.98 -10.31 29.84
CA TYR A 634 12.57 -10.51 30.15
C TYR A 634 12.42 -11.02 31.60
N PRO A 635 11.95 -10.18 32.54
CA PRO A 635 11.90 -10.52 33.97
C PRO A 635 11.22 -11.86 34.30
N PRO A 636 10.07 -12.22 33.69
CA PRO A 636 9.46 -13.52 33.93
C PRO A 636 10.36 -14.70 33.56
N ALA A 637 11.20 -14.58 32.53
CA ALA A 637 12.13 -15.65 32.15
C ALA A 637 13.29 -15.80 33.15
N ALA A 638 13.81 -14.70 33.70
CA ALA A 638 14.81 -14.74 34.76
C ALA A 638 14.27 -15.44 36.01
N ASN A 639 13.02 -15.17 36.37
CA ASN A 639 12.35 -15.86 37.46
C ASN A 639 12.24 -17.38 37.21
N GLU A 640 11.81 -17.79 36.02
CA GLU A 640 11.75 -19.22 35.65
C GLU A 640 13.13 -19.89 35.64
N LEU A 641 14.16 -19.19 35.15
CA LEU A 641 15.53 -19.69 35.13
C LEU A 641 16.07 -19.90 36.56
N GLY A 642 15.82 -18.96 37.46
CA GLY A 642 16.17 -19.09 38.88
C GLY A 642 15.46 -20.26 39.55
N LEU A 643 14.17 -20.49 39.23
CA LEU A 643 13.41 -21.64 39.72
C LEU A 643 13.95 -22.98 39.19
N ILE A 644 14.44 -23.02 37.94
CA ILE A 644 15.11 -24.22 37.39
C ILE A 644 16.38 -24.54 38.21
N TYR A 645 17.28 -23.58 38.40
CA TYR A 645 18.49 -23.80 39.20
C TYR A 645 18.18 -24.18 40.64
N PHE A 646 17.15 -23.54 41.24
CA PHE A 646 16.71 -23.88 42.58
C PHE A 646 16.20 -25.31 42.68
N SER A 647 15.41 -25.77 41.70
CA SER A 647 14.93 -27.17 41.64
C SER A 647 16.06 -28.19 41.48
N GLN A 648 17.16 -27.78 40.84
CA GLN A 648 18.39 -28.58 40.69
C GLN A 648 19.31 -28.50 41.91
N LYS A 649 18.92 -27.76 42.97
CA LYS A 649 19.71 -27.46 44.17
C LYS A 649 21.01 -26.69 43.91
N ASP A 650 21.13 -26.06 42.74
CA ASP A 650 22.21 -25.11 42.47
C ASP A 650 21.84 -23.74 43.07
N TYR A 651 22.00 -23.64 44.39
CA TYR A 651 21.64 -22.44 45.14
C TYR A 651 22.49 -21.24 44.73
N LEU A 652 23.76 -21.43 44.33
CA LEU A 652 24.63 -20.34 43.92
C LEU A 652 24.15 -19.69 42.62
N ALA A 653 23.83 -20.50 41.60
CA ALA A 653 23.28 -19.98 40.35
C ALA A 653 21.90 -19.35 40.57
N ALA A 654 21.03 -19.98 41.38
CA ALA A 654 19.71 -19.42 41.71
C ALA A 654 19.81 -18.06 42.42
N ILE A 655 20.68 -17.94 43.44
CA ILE A 655 20.92 -16.68 44.16
C ILE A 655 21.42 -15.61 43.18
N LYS A 656 22.36 -15.95 42.29
CA LYS A 656 22.89 -15.01 41.31
C LYS A 656 21.78 -14.44 40.42
N ILE A 657 20.96 -15.30 39.82
CA ILE A 657 19.89 -14.90 38.91
C ILE A 657 18.82 -14.08 39.64
N PHE A 658 18.35 -14.53 40.80
CA PHE A 658 17.34 -13.79 41.55
C PHE A 658 17.86 -12.46 42.08
N SER A 659 19.10 -12.39 42.55
CA SER A 659 19.72 -11.13 43.02
C SER A 659 19.87 -10.11 41.88
N GLU A 660 20.26 -10.57 40.68
CA GLU A 660 20.30 -9.71 39.50
C GLU A 660 18.90 -9.19 39.14
N LEU A 661 17.89 -10.06 39.16
CA LEU A 661 16.50 -9.70 38.89
C LEU A 661 15.96 -8.68 39.90
N THR A 662 16.19 -8.87 41.20
CA THR A 662 15.76 -7.91 42.23
C THR A 662 16.53 -6.59 42.19
N THR A 663 17.78 -6.62 41.72
CA THR A 663 18.58 -5.39 41.52
C THR A 663 18.06 -4.58 40.35
N ARG A 664 17.75 -5.24 39.22
CA ARG A 664 17.30 -4.59 37.99
C ARG A 664 15.81 -4.21 38.03
N TYR A 665 14.99 -5.02 38.71
CA TYR A 665 13.55 -4.82 38.87
C TYR A 665 13.16 -4.95 40.36
N PRO A 666 13.43 -3.92 41.18
CA PRO A 666 13.17 -3.96 42.62
C PRO A 666 11.71 -4.21 43.00
N ASP A 667 10.75 -3.86 42.14
CA ASP A 667 9.32 -4.05 42.38
C ASP A 667 8.78 -5.42 41.92
N TYR A 668 9.64 -6.31 41.41
CA TYR A 668 9.25 -7.67 40.98
C TYR A 668 9.13 -8.60 42.19
N SER A 669 7.94 -8.60 42.81
CA SER A 669 7.64 -9.30 44.08
C SER A 669 8.05 -10.78 44.09
N ASP A 670 7.78 -11.52 43.00
CA ASP A 670 7.99 -12.96 42.98
C ASP A 670 9.48 -13.33 43.07
N ALA A 671 10.36 -12.45 42.57
CA ALA A 671 11.80 -12.64 42.65
C ALA A 671 12.30 -12.52 44.09
N TRP A 672 11.78 -11.57 44.87
CA TRP A 672 12.13 -11.42 46.29
C TRP A 672 11.65 -12.61 47.12
N TYR A 673 10.44 -13.10 46.86
CA TYR A 673 9.92 -14.30 47.50
C TYR A 673 10.79 -15.53 47.18
N ASN A 674 11.08 -15.76 45.90
CA ASN A 674 11.90 -16.88 45.46
C ASN A 674 13.35 -16.78 45.98
N LEU A 675 13.93 -15.58 46.02
CA LEU A 675 15.26 -15.34 46.61
C LEU A 675 15.27 -15.67 48.10
N ALA A 676 14.22 -15.31 48.84
CA ALA A 676 14.08 -15.65 50.25
C ALA A 676 14.05 -17.17 50.47
N LEU A 677 13.27 -17.90 49.65
CA LEU A 677 13.21 -19.36 49.69
C LEU A 677 14.57 -20.00 49.40
N VAL A 678 15.31 -19.48 48.41
CA VAL A 678 16.64 -20.00 48.05
C VAL A 678 17.63 -19.77 49.20
N TYR A 679 17.67 -18.57 49.79
CA TYR A 679 18.53 -18.29 50.95
C TYR A 679 18.17 -19.15 52.16
N GLN A 680 16.87 -19.39 52.40
CA GLN A 680 16.43 -20.27 53.47
C GLN A 680 16.90 -21.72 53.25
N SER A 681 16.78 -22.25 52.02
CA SER A 681 17.29 -23.58 51.67
C SER A 681 18.82 -23.68 51.67
N ALA A 682 19.52 -22.57 51.41
CA ALA A 682 20.98 -22.47 51.51
C ALA A 682 21.49 -22.25 52.95
N GLY A 683 20.59 -22.03 53.92
CA GLY A 683 20.93 -21.84 55.34
C GLY A 683 21.20 -20.38 55.78
N ASP A 684 21.09 -19.41 54.88
CA ASP A 684 21.31 -17.98 55.15
C ASP A 684 20.01 -17.31 55.65
N LYS A 685 19.69 -17.54 56.92
CA LYS A 685 18.43 -17.07 57.54
C LYS A 685 18.30 -15.55 57.59
N GLU A 686 19.42 -14.83 57.72
CA GLU A 686 19.42 -13.37 57.81
C GLU A 686 19.01 -12.72 56.49
N LYS A 687 19.64 -13.14 55.38
CA LYS A 687 19.26 -12.66 54.04
C LYS A 687 17.87 -13.12 53.63
N ALA A 688 17.45 -14.33 54.03
CA ALA A 688 16.09 -14.80 53.80
C ALA A 688 15.06 -13.89 54.50
N SER A 689 15.28 -13.55 55.77
CA SER A 689 14.42 -12.64 56.53
C SER A 689 14.33 -11.26 55.88
N HIS A 690 15.46 -10.69 55.44
CA HIS A 690 15.48 -9.42 54.73
C HIS A 690 14.63 -9.47 53.45
N CYS A 691 14.79 -10.51 52.63
CA CYS A 691 14.03 -10.66 51.38
C CYS A 691 12.52 -10.80 51.62
N PHE A 692 12.10 -11.53 52.66
CA PHE A 692 10.68 -11.63 53.03
C PHE A 692 10.08 -10.29 53.47
N VAL A 693 10.84 -9.47 54.23
CA VAL A 693 10.39 -8.12 54.61
C VAL A 693 10.17 -7.24 53.39
N VAL A 694 11.07 -7.29 52.41
CA VAL A 694 10.93 -6.54 51.16
C VAL A 694 9.72 -7.04 50.36
N TYR A 695 9.55 -8.36 50.22
CA TYR A 695 8.38 -8.96 49.57
C TYR A 695 7.05 -8.51 50.20
N GLN A 696 6.95 -8.55 51.54
CA GLN A 696 5.76 -8.13 52.27
C GLN A 696 5.47 -6.64 52.06
N ARG A 697 6.51 -5.80 52.03
CA ARG A 697 6.37 -4.36 51.71
C ARG A 697 5.83 -4.12 50.30
N LEU A 698 6.27 -4.92 49.32
CA LEU A 698 5.80 -4.81 47.93
C LEU A 698 4.35 -5.27 47.78
N LEU A 699 3.91 -6.31 48.50
CA LEU A 699 2.50 -6.71 48.54
C LEU A 699 1.61 -5.61 49.11
N ASN A 700 2.02 -4.98 50.20
CA ASN A 700 1.26 -3.91 50.87
C ASN A 700 1.17 -2.62 50.04
N LYS A 701 1.99 -2.44 49.00
CA LYS A 701 1.89 -1.30 48.05
C LYS A 701 0.89 -1.52 46.91
N ARG A 702 0.48 -2.77 46.67
CA ARG A 702 -0.43 -3.15 45.57
C ARG A 702 -1.91 -3.13 45.97
N TYR A 703 -2.19 -2.98 47.25
CA TYR A 703 -3.51 -2.73 47.85
C TYR A 703 -3.52 -1.30 48.39
#